data_AF-A0A1Z4LZD8-F1
#
_entry.id   AF-A0A1Z4LZD8-F1
#
_cell.length_a   1.000
_cell.length_b   1.000
_cell.length_c   1.000
_cell.angle_alpha   90.00
_cell.angle_beta   90.00
_cell.angle_gamma   90.00
#
_symmetry.space_group_name_H-M   'P 1'
#
loop_
_entity.id
_entity.type
_entity.pdbx_description
1 polymer ?
#
loop_
_entity_poly.entity_id
_entity_poly.type
_entity_poly.pdbx_seq_one_letter_code
_entity_poly.pdbx_strand_id
1 'polypeptide(L)'
;MSDKNLKYWQEKLSNIPVLEITTDYIRSDHQQYHLGIETFIFSEDLLQSLTSITQQYNVDLLSTLLAAFNCLLYRYTAQEDIIVGSYIPQTDNSDFNTLAFRNSISGDLSFSQLLKQTFQVVSQEKKHQDFNWSQLVQQLPTNDAGIFQVMLNLQDAEITDTPLPININEFELDLSLFIVSSPEGLKGTVAYNQELFAPNTIKRFISHFENLLNAIVLNPDTLVKKLTILSEIESNQILVEWNQTEFEYPRDKCIHQLFSSQVAKTPDAVAVIWKDQQLTYQQLDNRANQLANYLQTLGVKPDVLVGICINRCLEMVVGILGILKAGGAYVPLDPDYPQERLSHMLDDSGVSVLLTTEDLLSEIPPNKAQQICLDKDWDNLIATQKEQAPLSDVSPSNLAYVIYTSGSTGKSKGVMIEHNSLVNFTQTATLEYGINHNDRILQFASISFDVAAEEMYPCLTTGATLILRTDDFLTDGSGMLQKCNEWKLTVIDLPTAYWHQIVSDLDNYNCTIPDSLRLVIIGGEAVIPEKVASWHNYFKNKKSPEFINVYGPTEATVVVTKCKLSESIQKNGLPRMTIGRPFGNVKIYILDSNLNPVPIGVPGELHIGGVCLARGYLNRPDLTAQKFIPDPFNPGMKMYKSGDLARFLSDGNIDFLGRIDHQVKIRGFRIELGEIETVLNQHLSVKQAIVIPQDYDAGDKRLIAYVVPRNSQLPQGQQLKDFLKTKLPDYMLPSGFVFLDALPLTPNDKVDRKALPKPDKANLNLQQDYFAANNDVEQKLVALWEKAFAIHPIGIKDNFFDLGGNSLMATSMVAQIDYLFDKKLNQAVFFEAPTIEELADIITQEETNEETVIKINPNGNKPPLFIVANKVFLFQEIIKFLDEEQPVYIILEELEKASEMASHAIAQIRNIKPQGPYNLIGYSYEGLVVYEIAQQLDAQNEKVNFLGMLDTPTPDIENKVEKGTSFYKFSQLLKRFFGLPWKEKINFLKERIEYRLDPSFKPLMLTLEKFMNEYDVKAYSGKITLFSAISECYGLEDVSFGWNKWVPEVEVHKIPGTHRSILLKPENAKYFAKQLETCLEK
;
A
#
# COMPACT_ATOMS: atom_id res chain seq x y z
N MET A 1 58.10 -15.89 -4.35
CA MET A 1 57.49 -14.90 -5.28
C MET A 1 58.44 -13.73 -5.41
N SER A 2 58.71 -13.23 -6.63
CA SER A 2 59.56 -12.04 -6.81
C SER A 2 58.75 -10.77 -6.53
N ASP A 3 59.38 -9.72 -5.97
CA ASP A 3 58.72 -8.42 -5.70
C ASP A 3 58.08 -7.82 -6.96
N LYS A 4 58.65 -8.12 -8.12
CA LYS A 4 58.13 -7.70 -9.43
C LYS A 4 56.80 -8.38 -9.80
N ASN A 5 56.65 -9.67 -9.51
CA ASN A 5 55.39 -10.39 -9.74
C ASN A 5 54.31 -9.94 -8.74
N LEU A 6 54.68 -9.67 -7.49
CA LEU A 6 53.75 -9.13 -6.49
C LEU A 6 53.15 -7.80 -6.92
N LYS A 7 54.02 -6.86 -7.29
CA LYS A 7 53.60 -5.52 -7.72
C LYS A 7 52.71 -5.58 -8.97
N TYR A 8 53.03 -6.46 -9.93
CA TYR A 8 52.21 -6.67 -11.12
C TYR A 8 50.77 -7.07 -10.77
N TRP A 9 50.60 -8.10 -9.93
CA TRP A 9 49.26 -8.58 -9.55
C TRP A 9 48.51 -7.58 -8.66
N GLN A 10 49.20 -6.84 -7.79
CA GLN A 10 48.61 -5.75 -7.01
C GLN A 10 48.06 -4.63 -7.89
N GLU A 11 48.78 -4.24 -8.94
CA GLU A 11 48.31 -3.24 -9.90
C GLU A 11 47.15 -3.79 -10.75
N LYS A 12 47.29 -5.01 -11.28
CA LYS A 12 46.29 -5.65 -12.16
C LYS A 12 44.96 -5.95 -11.46
N LEU A 13 45.02 -6.43 -10.22
CA LEU A 13 43.87 -6.80 -9.39
C LEU A 13 43.54 -5.72 -8.36
N SER A 14 43.87 -4.47 -8.64
CA SER A 14 43.35 -3.33 -7.89
C SER A 14 41.87 -3.10 -8.24
N ASN A 15 41.04 -2.72 -7.28
CA ASN A 15 39.60 -2.45 -7.49
C ASN A 15 38.88 -3.61 -8.21
N ILE A 16 38.88 -4.79 -7.59
CA ILE A 16 38.28 -6.02 -8.13
C ILE A 16 36.76 -5.83 -8.25
N PRO A 17 36.17 -5.94 -9.46
CA PRO A 17 34.72 -5.94 -9.63
C PRO A 17 34.13 -7.24 -9.05
N VAL A 18 32.97 -7.14 -8.42
CA VAL A 18 32.16 -8.31 -8.07
C VAL A 18 31.32 -8.66 -9.30
N LEU A 19 31.39 -9.90 -9.79
CA LEU A 19 30.54 -10.35 -10.89
C LEU A 19 29.08 -10.44 -10.41
N GLU A 20 28.20 -9.66 -11.01
CA GLU A 20 26.77 -9.60 -10.67
C GLU A 20 25.97 -10.60 -11.52
N ILE A 21 26.42 -11.86 -11.56
CA ILE A 21 25.67 -12.91 -12.23
C ILE A 21 24.35 -13.16 -11.48
N THR A 22 23.25 -13.11 -12.21
CA THR A 22 21.93 -13.25 -11.62
C THR A 22 21.67 -14.71 -11.24
N THR A 23 21.23 -14.93 -10.00
CA THR A 23 20.94 -16.25 -9.43
C THR A 23 19.44 -16.54 -9.44
N ASP A 24 19.07 -17.82 -9.39
CA ASP A 24 17.67 -18.27 -9.25
C ASP A 24 17.21 -18.19 -7.79
N TYR A 25 18.14 -18.36 -6.85
CA TYR A 25 17.90 -18.38 -5.42
C TYR A 25 18.73 -17.32 -4.69
N ILE A 26 18.27 -16.92 -3.49
CA ILE A 26 18.94 -15.90 -2.66
C ILE A 26 20.23 -16.48 -2.07
N ARG A 27 21.35 -15.78 -2.27
CA ARG A 27 22.62 -16.09 -1.60
C ARG A 27 22.49 -15.79 -0.10
N SER A 28 22.69 -16.79 0.76
CA SER A 28 22.66 -16.61 2.23
C SER A 28 24.05 -16.76 2.87
N ASP A 29 24.31 -16.01 3.95
CA ASP A 29 25.60 -15.96 4.65
C ASP A 29 25.97 -17.27 5.40
N HIS A 30 25.06 -18.26 5.45
CA HIS A 30 25.21 -19.49 6.23
C HIS A 30 24.95 -20.78 5.44
N GLN A 31 24.92 -20.73 4.11
CA GLN A 31 24.59 -21.89 3.28
C GLN A 31 25.74 -22.91 3.19
N GLN A 32 25.38 -24.19 3.20
CA GLN A 32 26.28 -25.28 2.83
C GLN A 32 26.41 -25.30 1.30
N TYR A 33 27.64 -25.33 0.78
CA TYR A 33 27.89 -25.40 -0.66
C TYR A 33 27.51 -26.79 -1.21
N HIS A 34 26.46 -26.85 -2.04
CA HIS A 34 26.04 -28.06 -2.74
C HIS A 34 26.47 -28.01 -4.21
N LEU A 35 27.32 -28.96 -4.61
CA LEU A 35 27.84 -29.04 -5.97
C LEU A 35 26.79 -29.63 -6.93
N GLY A 36 26.39 -28.84 -7.91
CA GLY A 36 25.65 -29.26 -9.09
C GLY A 36 26.57 -29.47 -10.28
N ILE A 37 26.21 -30.43 -11.14
CA ILE A 37 26.98 -30.78 -12.33
C ILE A 37 26.04 -30.94 -13.52
N GLU A 38 26.35 -30.24 -14.62
CA GLU A 38 25.73 -30.44 -15.93
C GLU A 38 26.81 -30.72 -16.97
N THR A 39 26.61 -31.73 -17.81
CA THR A 39 27.59 -32.14 -18.84
C THR A 39 27.09 -31.84 -20.23
N PHE A 40 27.99 -31.53 -21.16
CA PHE A 40 27.66 -31.27 -22.56
C PHE A 40 28.77 -31.75 -23.50
N ILE A 41 28.43 -31.88 -24.79
CA ILE A 41 29.38 -32.21 -25.86
C ILE A 41 29.06 -31.28 -27.03
N PHE A 42 30.02 -30.48 -27.46
CA PHE A 42 29.94 -29.74 -28.72
C PHE A 42 30.64 -30.52 -29.82
N SER A 43 30.10 -30.41 -31.04
CA SER A 43 30.49 -31.24 -32.18
C SER A 43 31.95 -31.08 -32.59
N GLU A 44 32.49 -32.11 -33.24
CA GLU A 44 33.78 -32.06 -33.92
C GLU A 44 33.85 -30.91 -34.93
N ASP A 45 32.78 -30.68 -35.71
CA ASP A 45 32.70 -29.59 -36.69
C ASP A 45 32.91 -28.21 -36.05
N LEU A 46 32.34 -27.99 -34.86
CA LEU A 46 32.52 -26.74 -34.12
C LEU A 46 33.98 -26.59 -33.66
N LEU A 47 34.60 -27.66 -33.16
CA LEU A 47 36.01 -27.66 -32.76
C LEU A 47 36.93 -27.36 -33.95
N GLN A 48 36.72 -28.00 -35.10
CA GLN A 48 37.49 -27.74 -36.32
C GLN A 48 37.36 -26.28 -36.78
N SER A 49 36.15 -25.72 -36.69
CA SER A 49 35.88 -24.33 -37.05
C SER A 49 36.53 -23.34 -36.09
N LEU A 50 36.46 -23.59 -34.77
CA LEU A 50 37.15 -22.79 -33.76
C LEU A 50 38.67 -22.88 -33.93
N THR A 51 39.21 -24.06 -34.29
CA THR A 51 40.63 -24.25 -34.60
C THR A 51 41.05 -23.47 -35.84
N SER A 52 40.17 -23.34 -36.83
CA SER A 52 40.43 -22.50 -38.00
C SER A 52 40.53 -21.02 -37.60
N ILE A 53 39.67 -20.56 -36.68
CA ILE A 53 39.75 -19.20 -36.12
C ILE A 53 41.04 -18.99 -35.32
N THR A 54 41.42 -19.92 -34.44
CA THR A 54 42.65 -19.77 -33.64
C THR A 54 43.88 -19.64 -34.53
N GLN A 55 43.95 -20.42 -35.61
CA GLN A 55 45.00 -20.33 -36.62
C GLN A 55 44.95 -19.00 -37.40
N GLN A 56 43.77 -18.58 -37.86
CA GLN A 56 43.60 -17.33 -38.61
C GLN A 56 44.08 -16.10 -37.83
N TYR A 57 43.79 -16.05 -36.53
CA TYR A 57 44.15 -14.92 -35.66
C TYR A 57 45.47 -15.11 -34.92
N ASN A 58 46.14 -16.25 -35.09
CA ASN A 58 47.38 -16.63 -34.42
C ASN A 58 47.28 -16.54 -32.88
N VAL A 59 46.24 -17.15 -32.33
CA VAL A 59 45.93 -17.21 -30.89
C VAL A 59 45.72 -18.67 -30.45
N ASP A 60 45.66 -18.94 -29.14
CA ASP A 60 45.37 -20.28 -28.62
C ASP A 60 43.87 -20.53 -28.36
N LEU A 61 43.48 -21.81 -28.30
CA LEU A 61 42.08 -22.21 -28.09
C LEU A 61 41.52 -21.73 -26.74
N LEU A 62 42.36 -21.73 -25.70
CA LEU A 62 42.00 -21.19 -24.38
C LEU A 62 41.57 -19.73 -24.48
N SER A 63 42.34 -18.89 -25.18
CA SER A 63 42.05 -17.47 -25.38
C SER A 63 40.77 -17.26 -26.18
N THR A 64 40.50 -18.12 -27.17
CA THR A 64 39.23 -18.10 -27.94
C THR A 64 38.03 -18.40 -27.06
N LEU A 65 38.10 -19.48 -26.27
CA LEU A 65 37.03 -19.88 -25.36
C LEU A 65 36.85 -18.86 -24.22
N LEU A 66 37.94 -18.30 -23.68
CA LEU A 66 37.88 -17.22 -22.69
C LEU A 66 37.25 -15.95 -23.27
N ALA A 67 37.59 -15.55 -24.50
CA ALA A 67 36.98 -14.39 -25.15
C ALA A 67 35.47 -14.60 -25.34
N ALA A 68 35.06 -15.80 -25.77
CA ALA A 68 33.65 -16.15 -25.91
C ALA A 68 32.92 -16.18 -24.56
N PHE A 69 33.56 -16.70 -23.51
CA PHE A 69 32.99 -16.75 -22.17
C PHE A 69 32.85 -15.36 -21.55
N ASN A 70 33.87 -14.49 -21.70
CA ASN A 70 33.76 -13.07 -21.30
C ASN A 70 32.63 -12.37 -22.07
N CYS A 71 32.47 -12.64 -23.37
CA CYS A 71 31.34 -12.13 -24.15
C CYS A 71 30.00 -12.60 -23.57
N LEU A 72 29.85 -13.89 -23.25
CA LEU A 72 28.63 -14.42 -22.65
C LEU A 72 28.33 -13.77 -21.29
N LEU A 73 29.33 -13.67 -20.42
CA LEU A 73 29.19 -13.02 -19.10
C LEU A 73 28.81 -11.54 -19.23
N TYR A 74 29.38 -10.81 -20.18
CA TYR A 74 28.98 -9.45 -20.50
C TYR A 74 27.50 -9.38 -20.91
N ARG A 75 27.01 -10.32 -21.72
CA ARG A 75 25.59 -10.36 -22.11
C ARG A 75 24.64 -10.72 -20.98
N TYR A 76 25.13 -11.40 -19.94
CA TYR A 76 24.36 -11.79 -18.76
C TYR A 76 24.36 -10.74 -17.64
N THR A 77 25.41 -9.91 -17.57
CA THR A 77 25.64 -9.00 -16.43
C THR A 77 25.65 -7.53 -16.84
N ALA A 78 25.81 -7.24 -18.13
CA ALA A 78 26.13 -5.92 -18.67
C ALA A 78 27.42 -5.29 -18.08
N GLN A 79 28.26 -6.09 -17.40
CA GLN A 79 29.52 -5.61 -16.81
C GLN A 79 30.63 -5.61 -17.86
N GLU A 80 31.29 -4.46 -18.02
CA GLU A 80 32.38 -4.30 -18.98
C GLU A 80 33.73 -4.79 -18.44
N ASP A 81 33.92 -4.89 -17.11
CA ASP A 81 35.16 -5.35 -16.47
C ASP A 81 34.93 -6.71 -15.82
N ILE A 82 35.50 -7.75 -16.41
CA ILE A 82 35.23 -9.15 -16.06
C ILE A 82 36.54 -9.86 -15.73
N ILE A 83 36.54 -10.59 -14.62
CA ILE A 83 37.67 -11.44 -14.19
C ILE A 83 37.24 -12.90 -14.23
N VAL A 84 37.95 -13.70 -15.00
CA VAL A 84 37.74 -15.16 -15.09
C VAL A 84 38.99 -15.87 -14.62
N GLY A 85 38.82 -16.84 -13.71
CA GLY A 85 39.91 -17.71 -13.28
C GLY A 85 40.13 -18.89 -14.24
N SER A 86 41.33 -19.45 -14.25
CA SER A 86 41.66 -20.66 -15.00
C SER A 86 42.81 -21.43 -14.37
N TYR A 87 42.76 -22.76 -14.44
CA TYR A 87 43.90 -23.62 -14.16
C TYR A 87 44.84 -23.68 -15.38
N ILE A 88 46.11 -23.37 -15.16
CA ILE A 88 47.17 -23.39 -16.16
C ILE A 88 48.23 -24.43 -15.75
N PRO A 89 48.63 -25.34 -16.65
CA PRO A 89 49.71 -26.29 -16.37
C PRO A 89 51.03 -25.60 -16.03
N GLN A 90 51.69 -26.03 -14.95
CA GLN A 90 53.05 -25.57 -14.64
C GLN A 90 54.08 -26.24 -15.56
N THR A 91 55.16 -25.53 -15.85
CA THR A 91 56.14 -25.95 -16.87
C THR A 91 57.01 -27.13 -16.43
N ASP A 92 57.12 -27.39 -15.12
CA ASP A 92 58.11 -28.31 -14.53
C ASP A 92 57.51 -29.48 -13.71
N ASN A 93 56.18 -29.58 -13.54
CA ASN A 93 55.49 -30.66 -12.80
C ASN A 93 54.08 -30.91 -13.36
N SER A 94 53.48 -32.06 -13.04
CA SER A 94 52.08 -32.43 -13.34
C SER A 94 51.03 -31.61 -12.56
N ASP A 95 51.42 -30.45 -12.02
CA ASP A 95 50.61 -29.62 -11.13
C ASP A 95 50.10 -28.37 -11.84
N PHE A 96 48.99 -27.81 -11.37
CA PHE A 96 48.33 -26.67 -12.00
C PHE A 96 48.52 -25.41 -11.14
N ASN A 97 48.67 -24.24 -11.78
CA ASN A 97 48.53 -22.96 -11.09
C ASN A 97 47.23 -22.26 -11.49
N THR A 98 46.66 -21.49 -10.56
CA THR A 98 45.46 -20.69 -10.80
C THR A 98 45.88 -19.29 -11.25
N LEU A 99 45.38 -18.84 -12.40
CA LEU A 99 45.55 -17.46 -12.88
C LEU A 99 44.21 -16.76 -13.02
N ALA A 100 44.19 -15.44 -12.78
CA ALA A 100 43.04 -14.58 -13.02
C ALA A 100 43.25 -13.73 -14.28
N PHE A 101 42.28 -13.77 -15.20
CA PHE A 101 42.32 -13.00 -16.45
C PHE A 101 41.26 -11.90 -16.42
N ARG A 102 41.69 -10.66 -16.17
CA ARG A 102 40.85 -9.46 -16.20
C ARG A 102 40.79 -8.87 -17.61
N ASN A 103 39.59 -8.85 -18.19
CA ASN A 103 39.31 -8.34 -19.53
C ASN A 103 38.33 -7.18 -19.45
N SER A 104 38.46 -6.24 -20.39
CA SER A 104 37.57 -5.08 -20.52
C SER A 104 36.84 -5.12 -21.86
N ILE A 105 35.51 -5.08 -21.82
CA ILE A 105 34.59 -5.08 -22.97
C ILE A 105 33.90 -3.73 -23.00
N SER A 106 34.63 -2.68 -23.40
CA SER A 106 34.11 -1.32 -23.49
C SER A 106 33.83 -0.91 -24.94
N GLY A 107 32.68 -0.29 -25.20
CA GLY A 107 32.34 0.29 -26.50
C GLY A 107 31.99 -0.73 -27.60
N ASP A 108 32.18 -0.34 -28.86
CA ASP A 108 31.82 -1.13 -30.05
C ASP A 108 32.94 -2.11 -30.46
N LEU A 109 33.30 -3.02 -29.56
CA LEU A 109 34.28 -4.08 -29.82
C LEU A 109 33.70 -5.19 -30.72
N SER A 110 34.44 -5.58 -31.76
CA SER A 110 34.20 -6.85 -32.46
C SER A 110 34.73 -8.03 -31.64
N PHE A 111 34.23 -9.23 -31.90
CA PHE A 111 34.78 -10.42 -31.25
C PHE A 111 36.26 -10.63 -31.59
N SER A 112 36.67 -10.40 -32.85
CA SER A 112 38.06 -10.51 -33.27
C SER A 112 39.00 -9.55 -32.52
N GLN A 113 38.52 -8.37 -32.13
CA GLN A 113 39.25 -7.43 -31.28
C GLN A 113 39.33 -7.93 -29.83
N LEU A 114 38.20 -8.37 -29.26
CA LEU A 114 38.15 -8.96 -27.92
C LEU A 114 39.06 -10.19 -27.81
N LEU A 115 39.10 -11.02 -28.84
CA LEU A 115 39.97 -12.19 -28.93
C LEU A 115 41.46 -11.83 -28.84
N LYS A 116 41.89 -10.84 -29.63
CA LYS A 116 43.28 -10.36 -29.61
C LYS A 116 43.64 -9.77 -28.25
N GLN A 117 42.73 -9.00 -27.64
CA GLN A 117 42.92 -8.45 -26.30
C GLN A 117 43.03 -9.56 -25.25
N THR A 118 42.14 -10.54 -25.29
CA THR A 118 42.14 -11.69 -24.37
C THR A 118 43.42 -12.50 -24.52
N PHE A 119 43.89 -12.73 -25.74
CA PHE A 119 45.15 -13.43 -25.98
C PHE A 119 46.37 -12.68 -25.43
N GLN A 120 46.39 -11.34 -25.54
CA GLN A 120 47.44 -10.51 -24.94
C GLN A 120 47.43 -10.61 -23.41
N VAL A 121 46.25 -10.57 -22.79
CA VAL A 121 46.04 -10.78 -21.36
C VAL A 121 46.54 -12.17 -20.95
N VAL A 122 46.09 -13.24 -21.59
CA VAL A 122 46.53 -14.61 -21.26
C VAL A 122 48.05 -14.76 -21.40
N SER A 123 48.64 -14.24 -22.48
CA SER A 123 50.07 -14.31 -22.75
C SER A 123 50.91 -13.53 -21.73
N GLN A 124 50.41 -12.39 -21.25
CA GLN A 124 51.11 -11.57 -20.28
C GLN A 124 51.03 -12.19 -18.89
N GLU A 125 49.86 -12.71 -18.51
CA GLU A 125 49.58 -13.26 -17.18
C GLU A 125 50.37 -14.58 -16.98
N LYS A 126 50.50 -15.41 -18.03
CA LYS A 126 51.35 -16.62 -18.03
C LYS A 126 52.83 -16.32 -17.74
N LYS A 127 53.37 -15.15 -18.13
CA LYS A 127 54.76 -14.77 -17.80
C LYS A 127 54.97 -14.50 -16.31
N HIS A 128 53.89 -14.28 -15.58
CA HIS A 128 53.88 -13.97 -14.16
C HIS A 128 53.31 -15.11 -13.32
N GLN A 129 53.28 -16.35 -13.84
CA GLN A 129 52.71 -17.53 -13.18
C GLN A 129 53.55 -18.13 -12.04
N ASP A 130 54.77 -17.65 -11.82
CA ASP A 130 55.68 -18.19 -10.77
C ASP A 130 55.33 -17.63 -9.38
N PHE A 131 54.17 -18.03 -8.85
CA PHE A 131 53.70 -17.68 -7.51
C PHE A 131 52.72 -18.71 -6.95
N ASN A 132 52.57 -18.73 -5.62
CA ASN A 132 51.55 -19.52 -4.95
C ASN A 132 50.26 -18.67 -4.83
N TRP A 133 49.18 -19.13 -5.44
CA TRP A 133 47.90 -18.42 -5.46
C TRP A 133 47.39 -18.07 -4.05
N SER A 134 47.43 -19.01 -3.10
CA SER A 134 46.98 -18.79 -1.73
C SER A 134 47.77 -17.69 -1.01
N GLN A 135 49.07 -17.53 -1.32
CA GLN A 135 49.90 -16.45 -0.77
C GLN A 135 49.61 -15.09 -1.42
N LEU A 136 49.28 -15.08 -2.73
CA LEU A 136 48.92 -13.85 -3.44
C LEU A 136 47.59 -13.28 -2.93
N VAL A 137 46.57 -14.13 -2.77
CA VAL A 137 45.23 -13.72 -2.28
C VAL A 137 45.33 -13.02 -0.92
N GLN A 138 46.17 -13.51 0.00
CA GLN A 138 46.38 -12.90 1.32
C GLN A 138 47.00 -11.49 1.27
N GLN A 139 47.61 -11.11 0.15
CA GLN A 139 48.32 -9.83 -0.01
C GLN A 139 47.59 -8.85 -0.94
N LEU A 140 46.42 -9.25 -1.45
CA LEU A 140 45.57 -8.41 -2.30
C LEU A 140 44.38 -7.87 -1.48
N PRO A 141 43.90 -6.66 -1.79
CA PRO A 141 42.62 -6.19 -1.27
C PRO A 141 41.50 -7.04 -1.89
N THR A 142 41.06 -8.07 -1.17
CA THR A 142 39.91 -8.88 -1.58
C THR A 142 38.61 -8.17 -1.18
N ASN A 143 37.58 -8.28 -2.01
CA ASN A 143 36.22 -8.01 -1.56
C ASN A 143 35.69 -9.26 -0.80
N ASP A 144 34.54 -9.15 -0.14
CA ASP A 144 33.92 -10.27 0.58
C ASP A 144 33.54 -11.46 -0.33
N ALA A 145 33.64 -11.33 -1.66
CA ALA A 145 33.28 -12.34 -2.67
C ALA A 145 34.51 -12.96 -3.40
N GLY A 146 35.73 -12.67 -2.97
CA GLY A 146 36.97 -13.18 -3.60
C GLY A 146 37.41 -12.46 -4.89
N ILE A 147 38.45 -12.99 -5.55
CA ILE A 147 39.09 -12.34 -6.72
C ILE A 147 38.28 -12.55 -8.02
N PHE A 148 37.67 -13.72 -8.17
CA PHE A 148 36.77 -14.06 -9.26
C PHE A 148 35.74 -15.06 -8.76
N GLN A 149 34.54 -15.02 -9.34
CA GLN A 149 33.43 -15.90 -8.97
C GLN A 149 33.19 -17.01 -10.00
N VAL A 150 33.91 -16.96 -11.13
CA VAL A 150 33.74 -17.89 -12.26
C VAL A 150 35.08 -18.34 -12.82
N MET A 151 35.12 -19.58 -13.32
CA MET A 151 36.29 -20.13 -14.00
C MET A 151 35.95 -20.76 -15.35
N LEU A 152 36.91 -20.71 -16.28
CA LEU A 152 36.92 -21.51 -17.50
C LEU A 152 38.24 -22.25 -17.60
N ASN A 153 38.17 -23.56 -17.67
CA ASN A 153 39.32 -24.45 -17.71
C ASN A 153 39.31 -25.26 -19.00
N LEU A 154 40.47 -25.34 -19.66
CA LEU A 154 40.67 -26.12 -20.87
C LEU A 154 41.77 -27.15 -20.65
N GLN A 155 41.46 -28.42 -20.91
CA GLN A 155 42.41 -29.52 -20.93
C GLN A 155 42.43 -30.16 -22.31
N ASP A 156 43.62 -30.53 -22.77
CA ASP A 156 43.81 -31.33 -23.97
C ASP A 156 44.00 -32.80 -23.55
N ALA A 157 43.08 -33.66 -24.01
CA ALA A 157 43.05 -35.09 -23.66
C ALA A 157 44.25 -35.87 -24.21
N GLU A 158 44.93 -35.38 -25.26
CA GLU A 158 46.10 -36.04 -25.84
C GLU A 158 47.40 -35.65 -25.12
N ILE A 159 47.41 -34.53 -24.39
CA ILE A 159 48.60 -33.93 -23.79
C ILE A 159 48.67 -34.19 -22.27
N THR A 160 47.52 -34.32 -21.60
CA THR A 160 47.45 -34.28 -20.13
C THR A 160 46.66 -35.47 -19.56
N ASP A 161 47.35 -36.40 -18.89
CA ASP A 161 46.74 -37.61 -18.29
C ASP A 161 46.01 -37.35 -16.95
N THR A 162 46.34 -36.26 -16.26
CA THR A 162 45.75 -35.95 -14.94
C THR A 162 44.49 -35.11 -15.13
N PRO A 163 43.30 -35.56 -14.68
CA PRO A 163 42.08 -34.78 -14.82
C PRO A 163 42.12 -33.55 -13.89
N LEU A 164 41.59 -32.42 -14.38
CA LEU A 164 41.41 -31.24 -13.56
C LEU A 164 40.47 -31.51 -12.37
N PRO A 165 40.76 -30.99 -11.17
CA PRO A 165 39.87 -31.13 -10.03
C PRO A 165 38.57 -30.34 -10.29
N ILE A 166 37.44 -31.05 -10.33
CA ILE A 166 36.11 -30.43 -10.34
C ILE A 166 35.79 -30.00 -8.90
N ASN A 167 36.29 -28.83 -8.51
CA ASN A 167 36.06 -28.24 -7.20
C ASN A 167 35.71 -26.75 -7.36
N ILE A 168 34.57 -26.35 -6.82
CA ILE A 168 34.13 -24.94 -6.75
C ILE A 168 34.26 -24.36 -5.34
N ASN A 169 34.42 -25.22 -4.32
CA ASN A 169 34.45 -24.82 -2.92
C ASN A 169 35.80 -24.17 -2.53
N GLU A 170 36.89 -24.54 -3.22
CA GLU A 170 38.22 -23.99 -2.94
C GLU A 170 38.30 -22.47 -3.13
N PHE A 171 37.51 -21.93 -4.06
CA PHE A 171 37.45 -20.50 -4.36
C PHE A 171 36.05 -19.90 -4.16
N GLU A 172 35.14 -20.62 -3.48
CA GLU A 172 33.77 -20.19 -3.23
C GLU A 172 33.01 -19.77 -4.51
N LEU A 173 33.31 -20.43 -5.64
CA LEU A 173 32.81 -20.05 -6.97
C LEU A 173 31.31 -20.24 -7.10
N ASP A 174 30.72 -19.39 -7.93
CA ASP A 174 29.34 -19.52 -8.37
C ASP A 174 29.21 -20.61 -9.43
N LEU A 175 30.11 -20.59 -10.42
CA LEU A 175 30.20 -21.62 -11.45
C LEU A 175 31.63 -21.80 -12.00
N SER A 176 31.92 -22.98 -12.51
CA SER A 176 33.17 -23.32 -13.18
C SER A 176 32.91 -24.20 -14.40
N LEU A 177 33.42 -23.78 -15.54
CA LEU A 177 33.30 -24.46 -16.82
C LEU A 177 34.59 -25.24 -17.10
N PHE A 178 34.50 -26.56 -17.16
CA PHE A 178 35.60 -27.46 -17.52
C PHE A 178 35.38 -27.98 -18.93
N ILE A 179 36.36 -27.83 -19.81
CA ILE A 179 36.31 -28.28 -21.20
C ILE A 179 37.51 -29.17 -21.47
N VAL A 180 37.24 -30.35 -22.03
CA VAL A 180 38.23 -31.29 -22.54
C VAL A 180 38.12 -31.32 -24.06
N SER A 181 39.20 -30.93 -24.72
CA SER A 181 39.33 -31.06 -26.18
C SER A 181 39.77 -32.48 -26.53
N SER A 182 39.03 -33.15 -27.42
CA SER A 182 39.40 -34.45 -27.98
C SER A 182 39.03 -34.53 -29.46
N PRO A 183 39.45 -35.58 -30.19
CA PRO A 183 39.06 -35.78 -31.59
C PRO A 183 37.54 -35.89 -31.81
N GLU A 184 36.77 -36.22 -30.78
CA GLU A 184 35.30 -36.33 -30.85
C GLU A 184 34.58 -34.97 -30.67
N GLY A 185 35.32 -33.89 -30.38
CA GLY A 185 34.79 -32.55 -30.14
C GLY A 185 35.19 -31.97 -28.77
N LEU A 186 34.40 -31.00 -28.29
CA LEU A 186 34.61 -30.38 -26.97
C LEU A 186 33.66 -31.01 -25.96
N LYS A 187 34.17 -31.87 -25.09
CA LYS A 187 33.40 -32.43 -23.96
C LYS A 187 33.55 -31.49 -22.79
N GLY A 188 32.44 -31.08 -22.17
CA GLY A 188 32.51 -30.16 -21.06
C GLY A 188 31.59 -30.47 -19.90
N THR A 189 31.90 -29.86 -18.77
CA THR A 189 31.18 -29.99 -17.51
C THR A 189 31.08 -28.60 -16.87
N VAL A 190 29.87 -28.18 -16.53
CA VAL A 190 29.62 -27.02 -15.68
C VAL A 190 29.38 -27.50 -14.27
N ALA A 191 30.29 -27.14 -13.37
CA ALA A 191 30.12 -27.26 -11.93
C ALA A 191 29.55 -25.95 -11.39
N TYR A 192 28.52 -25.99 -10.55
CA TYR A 192 27.86 -24.79 -10.04
C TYR A 192 27.32 -25.00 -8.63
N ASN A 193 27.07 -23.91 -7.92
CA ASN A 193 26.42 -23.96 -6.62
C ASN A 193 24.89 -24.14 -6.78
N GLN A 194 24.34 -25.29 -6.37
CA GLN A 194 22.91 -25.59 -6.45
C GLN A 194 22.06 -24.70 -5.54
N GLU A 195 22.67 -24.08 -4.54
CA GLU A 195 22.01 -23.08 -3.70
C GLU A 195 21.81 -21.75 -4.41
N LEU A 196 22.42 -21.54 -5.59
CA LEU A 196 22.32 -20.30 -6.36
C LEU A 196 21.60 -20.51 -7.70
N PHE A 197 21.85 -21.64 -8.38
CA PHE A 197 21.34 -21.89 -9.72
C PHE A 197 20.49 -23.16 -9.80
N ALA A 198 19.37 -23.05 -10.50
CA ALA A 198 18.57 -24.18 -10.91
C ALA A 198 19.26 -24.92 -12.09
N PRO A 199 19.16 -26.26 -12.16
CA PRO A 199 19.75 -27.05 -13.25
C PRO A 199 19.34 -26.57 -14.66
N ASN A 200 18.08 -26.15 -14.82
CA ASN A 200 17.58 -25.66 -16.11
C ASN A 200 18.22 -24.33 -16.52
N THR A 201 18.62 -23.48 -15.57
CA THR A 201 19.34 -22.23 -15.85
C THR A 201 20.73 -22.51 -16.38
N ILE A 202 21.42 -23.50 -15.83
CA ILE A 202 22.73 -23.94 -16.30
C ILE A 202 22.64 -24.60 -17.69
N LYS A 203 21.61 -25.40 -17.95
CA LYS A 203 21.37 -25.95 -19.30
C LYS A 203 21.14 -24.86 -20.35
N ARG A 204 20.38 -23.83 -20.03
CA ARG A 204 20.22 -22.64 -20.90
C ARG A 204 21.56 -21.93 -21.11
N PHE A 205 22.31 -21.71 -20.04
CA PHE A 205 23.65 -21.09 -20.11
C PHE A 205 24.59 -21.84 -21.06
N ILE A 206 24.63 -23.17 -21.00
CA ILE A 206 25.41 -24.02 -21.92
C ILE A 206 24.94 -23.83 -23.38
N SER A 207 23.62 -23.84 -23.61
CA SER A 207 23.06 -23.62 -24.96
C SER A 207 23.40 -22.23 -25.50
N HIS A 208 23.39 -21.19 -24.67
CA HIS A 208 23.76 -19.85 -25.09
C HIS A 208 25.25 -19.75 -25.43
N PHE A 209 26.10 -20.46 -24.68
CA PHE A 209 27.51 -20.54 -25.00
C PHE A 209 27.75 -21.23 -26.36
N GLU A 210 27.05 -22.34 -26.64
CA GLU A 210 27.12 -23.02 -27.93
C GLU A 210 26.65 -22.14 -29.09
N ASN A 211 25.49 -21.46 -28.94
CA ASN A 211 24.97 -20.55 -29.96
C ASN A 211 25.94 -19.39 -30.23
N LEU A 212 26.54 -18.84 -29.17
CA LEU A 212 27.54 -17.79 -29.28
C LEU A 212 28.78 -18.27 -30.05
N LEU A 213 29.30 -19.46 -29.75
CA LEU A 213 30.45 -20.05 -30.46
C LEU A 213 30.12 -20.25 -31.95
N ASN A 214 28.92 -20.74 -32.27
CA ASN A 214 28.47 -20.86 -33.65
C ASN A 214 28.38 -19.49 -34.36
N ALA A 215 27.85 -18.46 -33.69
CA ALA A 215 27.78 -17.10 -34.24
C ALA A 215 29.16 -16.50 -34.49
N ILE A 216 30.12 -16.75 -33.59
CA ILE A 216 31.52 -16.34 -33.72
C ILE A 216 32.18 -17.00 -34.93
N VAL A 217 31.96 -18.30 -35.12
CA VAL A 217 32.50 -19.07 -36.25
C VAL A 217 32.01 -18.52 -37.59
N LEU A 218 30.75 -18.08 -37.66
CA LEU A 218 30.17 -17.52 -38.88
C LEU A 218 30.79 -16.16 -39.25
N ASN A 219 30.96 -15.26 -38.26
CA ASN A 219 31.56 -13.96 -38.51
C ASN A 219 32.22 -13.35 -37.25
N PRO A 220 33.54 -13.55 -37.06
CA PRO A 220 34.26 -13.05 -35.88
C PRO A 220 34.42 -11.52 -35.86
N ASP A 221 34.17 -10.80 -36.95
CA ASP A 221 34.21 -9.34 -36.98
C ASP A 221 32.88 -8.68 -36.56
N THR A 222 31.88 -9.49 -36.21
CA THR A 222 30.62 -9.00 -35.63
C THR A 222 30.87 -8.33 -34.28
N LEU A 223 30.16 -7.23 -34.00
CA LEU A 223 30.19 -6.57 -32.70
C LEU A 223 29.71 -7.53 -31.60
N VAL A 224 30.41 -7.57 -30.47
CA VAL A 224 30.10 -8.40 -29.29
C VAL A 224 28.62 -8.27 -28.89
N LYS A 225 28.10 -7.04 -28.87
CA LYS A 225 26.71 -6.72 -28.53
C LYS A 225 25.66 -7.19 -29.55
N LYS A 226 26.08 -7.61 -30.76
CA LYS A 226 25.19 -8.07 -31.85
C LYS A 226 25.26 -9.58 -32.09
N LEU A 227 26.19 -10.28 -31.44
CA LEU A 227 26.28 -11.73 -31.56
C LEU A 227 25.03 -12.40 -30.97
N THR A 228 24.48 -13.35 -31.71
CA THR A 228 23.30 -14.12 -31.28
C THR A 228 23.69 -15.10 -30.18
N ILE A 229 22.99 -15.04 -29.05
CA ILE A 229 23.14 -15.99 -27.94
C ILE A 229 21.88 -16.83 -27.72
N LEU A 230 20.71 -16.28 -28.05
CA LEU A 230 19.43 -16.95 -27.89
C LEU A 230 19.23 -17.97 -29.01
N SER A 231 18.61 -19.09 -28.67
CA SER A 231 18.08 -20.01 -29.69
C SER A 231 16.86 -19.40 -30.38
N GLU A 232 16.52 -19.87 -31.58
CA GLU A 232 15.27 -19.46 -32.25
C GLU A 232 14.04 -19.79 -31.39
N ILE A 233 14.08 -20.91 -30.64
CA ILE A 233 12.99 -21.35 -29.76
C ILE A 233 12.81 -20.36 -28.60
N GLU A 234 13.89 -20.03 -27.89
CA GLU A 234 13.81 -19.08 -26.77
C GLU A 234 13.44 -17.67 -27.25
N SER A 235 14.00 -17.24 -28.38
CA SER A 235 13.64 -15.96 -28.99
C SER A 235 12.15 -15.92 -29.37
N ASN A 236 11.61 -16.99 -29.95
CA ASN A 236 10.18 -17.09 -30.25
C ASN A 236 9.33 -17.07 -28.97
N GLN A 237 9.78 -17.77 -27.93
CA GLN A 237 9.08 -17.82 -26.65
C GLN A 237 8.93 -16.43 -26.01
N ILE A 238 10.02 -15.68 -25.88
CA ILE A 238 10.01 -14.37 -25.20
C ILE A 238 9.44 -13.23 -26.05
N LEU A 239 9.59 -13.28 -27.38
CA LEU A 239 9.10 -12.22 -28.27
C LEU A 239 7.67 -12.45 -28.75
N VAL A 240 7.27 -13.71 -28.95
CA VAL A 240 6.00 -14.08 -29.57
C VAL A 240 5.09 -14.81 -28.57
N GLU A 241 5.45 -15.99 -28.08
CA GLU A 241 4.53 -16.86 -27.32
C GLU A 241 4.02 -16.20 -26.03
N TRP A 242 4.91 -15.61 -25.22
CA TRP A 242 4.52 -14.91 -24.00
C TRP A 242 3.84 -13.55 -24.25
N ASN A 243 3.82 -13.10 -25.50
CA ASN A 243 3.15 -11.89 -25.97
C ASN A 243 1.90 -12.18 -26.83
N GLN A 244 1.42 -13.43 -26.86
CA GLN A 244 0.13 -13.80 -27.47
C GLN A 244 -1.03 -13.37 -26.56
N THR A 245 -1.24 -12.06 -26.51
CA THR A 245 -2.22 -11.42 -25.62
C THR A 245 -3.42 -10.87 -26.37
N GLU A 246 -3.63 -11.28 -27.63
CA GLU A 246 -4.72 -10.79 -28.46
C GLU A 246 -6.07 -10.95 -27.76
N PHE A 247 -6.76 -9.82 -27.59
CA PHE A 247 -8.05 -9.76 -26.92
C PHE A 247 -9.03 -8.94 -27.79
N GLU A 248 -10.23 -9.47 -28.00
CA GLU A 248 -11.25 -8.78 -28.80
C GLU A 248 -11.98 -7.75 -27.95
N TYR A 249 -12.06 -6.52 -28.45
CA TYR A 249 -12.72 -5.41 -27.77
C TYR A 249 -13.29 -4.43 -28.82
N PRO A 250 -14.28 -3.58 -28.47
CA PRO A 250 -14.94 -2.69 -29.41
C PRO A 250 -14.04 -1.49 -29.78
N ARG A 251 -13.23 -1.66 -30.83
CA ARG A 251 -12.22 -0.68 -31.28
C ARG A 251 -12.81 0.60 -31.89
N ASP A 252 -14.09 0.57 -32.26
CA ASP A 252 -14.83 1.69 -32.86
C ASP A 252 -15.52 2.56 -31.80
N LYS A 253 -15.41 2.23 -30.51
CA LYS A 253 -16.11 2.91 -29.43
C LYS A 253 -15.21 3.77 -28.56
N CYS A 254 -15.79 4.85 -28.05
CA CYS A 254 -15.23 5.64 -26.96
C CYS A 254 -15.81 5.19 -25.61
N ILE A 255 -15.09 5.46 -24.51
CA ILE A 255 -15.46 4.94 -23.19
C ILE A 255 -16.86 5.37 -22.72
N HIS A 256 -17.26 6.62 -22.98
CA HIS A 256 -18.58 7.14 -22.63
C HIS A 256 -19.72 6.46 -23.43
N GLN A 257 -19.41 5.89 -24.60
CA GLN A 257 -20.39 5.13 -25.40
C GLN A 257 -20.62 3.73 -24.80
N LEU A 258 -19.60 3.13 -24.18
CA LEU A 258 -19.77 1.90 -23.40
C LEU A 258 -20.64 2.14 -22.16
N PHE A 259 -20.39 3.25 -21.45
CA PHE A 259 -21.26 3.68 -20.36
C PHE A 259 -22.71 3.87 -20.84
N SER A 260 -22.92 4.63 -21.92
CA SER A 260 -24.27 4.88 -22.47
C SER A 260 -24.97 3.57 -22.91
N SER A 261 -24.21 2.59 -23.41
CA SER A 261 -24.72 1.27 -23.75
C SER A 261 -25.13 0.46 -22.51
N GLN A 262 -24.45 0.66 -21.37
CA GLN A 262 -24.84 0.04 -20.10
C GLN A 262 -26.06 0.73 -19.49
N VAL A 263 -26.17 2.06 -19.58
CA VAL A 263 -27.36 2.82 -19.14
C VAL A 263 -28.62 2.28 -19.81
N ALA A 264 -28.56 2.01 -21.12
CA ALA A 264 -29.68 1.43 -21.86
C ALA A 264 -30.09 0.01 -21.40
N LYS A 265 -29.17 -0.74 -20.77
CA LYS A 265 -29.45 -2.10 -20.25
C LYS A 265 -30.05 -2.07 -18.85
N THR A 266 -29.57 -1.19 -17.98
CA THR A 266 -29.94 -1.16 -16.54
C THR A 266 -30.15 0.27 -16.04
N PRO A 267 -31.15 1.02 -16.57
CA PRO A 267 -31.32 2.44 -16.28
C PRO A 267 -31.63 2.73 -14.80
N ASP A 268 -32.38 1.84 -14.14
CA ASP A 268 -32.83 2.01 -12.76
C ASP A 268 -31.85 1.46 -11.71
N ALA A 269 -30.78 0.78 -12.14
CA ALA A 269 -29.74 0.30 -11.23
C ALA A 269 -28.94 1.48 -10.66
N VAL A 270 -28.46 1.34 -9.42
CA VAL A 270 -27.63 2.37 -8.77
C VAL A 270 -26.23 2.35 -9.38
N ALA A 271 -25.82 3.47 -9.97
CA ALA A 271 -24.51 3.62 -10.61
C ALA A 271 -23.44 4.12 -9.64
N VAL A 272 -23.77 5.13 -8.82
CA VAL A 272 -22.81 5.76 -7.91
C VAL A 272 -23.47 6.12 -6.58
N ILE A 273 -22.72 5.95 -5.49
CA ILE A 273 -23.11 6.30 -4.12
C ILE A 273 -22.02 7.18 -3.50
N TRP A 274 -22.43 8.23 -2.81
CA TRP A 274 -21.57 9.04 -1.93
C TRP A 274 -22.37 9.50 -0.71
N LYS A 275 -21.90 9.14 0.49
CA LYS A 275 -22.65 9.33 1.74
C LYS A 275 -24.07 8.75 1.61
N ASP A 276 -25.09 9.51 1.98
CA ASP A 276 -26.51 9.11 1.88
C ASP A 276 -27.12 9.40 0.50
N GLN A 277 -26.32 9.92 -0.45
CA GLN A 277 -26.78 10.25 -1.79
C GLN A 277 -26.42 9.14 -2.79
N GLN A 278 -27.29 8.94 -3.78
CA GLN A 278 -27.06 7.98 -4.85
C GLN A 278 -27.67 8.47 -6.17
N LEU A 279 -27.09 8.03 -7.29
CA LEU A 279 -27.65 8.22 -8.62
C LEU A 279 -27.82 6.88 -9.31
N THR A 280 -28.96 6.69 -9.97
CA THR A 280 -29.13 5.58 -10.92
C THR A 280 -28.32 5.83 -12.19
N TYR A 281 -28.12 4.78 -12.99
CA TYR A 281 -27.49 4.89 -14.31
C TYR A 281 -28.18 5.94 -15.19
N GLN A 282 -29.52 5.95 -15.24
CA GLN A 282 -30.27 6.94 -16.01
C GLN A 282 -30.10 8.37 -15.48
N GLN A 283 -30.12 8.56 -14.16
CA GLN A 283 -29.95 9.88 -13.55
C GLN A 283 -28.54 10.43 -13.79
N LEU A 284 -27.52 9.57 -13.63
CA LEU A 284 -26.14 9.93 -13.91
C LEU A 284 -25.96 10.28 -15.40
N ASP A 285 -26.52 9.49 -16.30
CA ASP A 285 -26.45 9.74 -17.75
C ASP A 285 -27.13 11.05 -18.15
N ASN A 286 -28.34 11.32 -17.65
CA ASN A 286 -29.07 12.56 -17.93
C ASN A 286 -28.28 13.79 -17.48
N ARG A 287 -27.77 13.77 -16.24
CA ARG A 287 -26.94 14.86 -15.70
C ARG A 287 -25.67 15.07 -16.53
N ALA A 288 -24.97 13.98 -16.88
CA ALA A 288 -23.79 14.05 -17.72
C ALA A 288 -24.09 14.55 -19.14
N ASN A 289 -25.24 14.18 -19.73
CA ASN A 289 -25.68 14.65 -21.05
C ASN A 289 -26.01 16.15 -21.02
N GLN A 290 -26.68 16.63 -19.98
CA GLN A 290 -26.97 18.06 -19.80
C GLN A 290 -25.68 18.89 -19.71
N LEU A 291 -24.74 18.44 -18.88
CA LEU A 291 -23.42 19.06 -18.78
C LEU A 291 -22.68 19.02 -20.12
N ALA A 292 -22.72 17.89 -20.82
CA ALA A 292 -22.07 17.74 -22.13
C ALA A 292 -22.62 18.72 -23.18
N ASN A 293 -23.94 18.88 -23.26
CA ASN A 293 -24.57 19.86 -24.14
C ASN A 293 -24.11 21.28 -23.79
N TYR A 294 -24.06 21.63 -22.51
CA TYR A 294 -23.57 22.95 -22.07
C TYR A 294 -22.11 23.16 -22.46
N LEU A 295 -21.24 22.18 -22.19
CA LEU A 295 -19.82 22.23 -22.53
C LEU A 295 -19.56 22.41 -24.03
N GLN A 296 -20.37 21.80 -24.90
CA GLN A 296 -20.28 22.05 -26.34
C GLN A 296 -20.58 23.50 -26.72
N THR A 297 -21.49 24.18 -26.01
CA THR A 297 -21.73 25.63 -26.23
C THR A 297 -20.52 26.49 -25.88
N LEU A 298 -19.64 25.99 -25.00
CA LEU A 298 -18.36 26.62 -24.62
C LEU A 298 -17.20 26.21 -25.54
N GLY A 299 -17.48 25.44 -26.60
CA GLY A 299 -16.49 25.04 -27.60
C GLY A 299 -15.74 23.73 -27.31
N VAL A 300 -16.18 22.94 -26.31
CA VAL A 300 -15.63 21.61 -26.06
C VAL A 300 -15.98 20.68 -27.22
N LYS A 301 -14.95 20.00 -27.74
CA LYS A 301 -14.98 19.12 -28.93
C LYS A 301 -13.76 18.17 -28.87
N PRO A 302 -13.57 17.25 -29.84
CA PRO A 302 -12.43 16.32 -29.85
C PRO A 302 -11.08 16.99 -29.56
N ASP A 303 -10.30 16.37 -28.66
CA ASP A 303 -8.99 16.80 -28.15
C ASP A 303 -8.95 18.15 -27.39
N VAL A 304 -10.11 18.81 -27.15
CA VAL A 304 -10.15 19.98 -26.25
C VAL A 304 -10.03 19.52 -24.80
N LEU A 305 -9.07 20.09 -24.09
CA LEU A 305 -8.82 19.81 -22.67
C LEU A 305 -9.76 20.64 -21.78
N VAL A 306 -10.40 19.98 -20.82
CA VAL A 306 -11.24 20.60 -19.78
C VAL A 306 -10.66 20.26 -18.41
N GLY A 307 -10.33 21.27 -17.62
CA GLY A 307 -9.87 21.05 -16.25
C GLY A 307 -11.00 20.58 -15.35
N ILE A 308 -10.70 19.73 -14.38
CA ILE A 308 -11.64 19.35 -13.31
C ILE A 308 -10.93 19.40 -11.95
N CYS A 309 -11.38 20.29 -11.07
CA CYS A 309 -10.86 20.52 -9.73
C CYS A 309 -12.02 20.41 -8.73
N ILE A 310 -12.31 19.17 -8.30
CA ILE A 310 -13.49 18.82 -7.48
C ILE A 310 -13.10 17.72 -6.49
N ASN A 311 -13.54 17.86 -5.23
CA ASN A 311 -13.41 16.83 -4.19
C ASN A 311 -14.30 15.60 -4.49
N ARG A 312 -14.13 14.48 -3.79
CA ARG A 312 -14.99 13.31 -4.03
C ARG A 312 -16.45 13.62 -3.69
N CYS A 313 -17.30 13.65 -4.71
CA CYS A 313 -18.75 13.81 -4.64
C CYS A 313 -19.40 13.27 -5.93
N LEU A 314 -20.73 13.33 -6.02
CA LEU A 314 -21.45 12.88 -7.23
C LEU A 314 -21.12 13.73 -8.46
N GLU A 315 -20.92 15.04 -8.26
CA GLU A 315 -20.61 16.02 -9.30
C GLU A 315 -19.27 15.71 -9.99
N MET A 316 -18.32 15.10 -9.28
CA MET A 316 -17.05 14.63 -9.85
C MET A 316 -17.29 13.63 -10.99
N VAL A 317 -18.14 12.62 -10.77
CA VAL A 317 -18.44 11.58 -11.77
C VAL A 317 -19.27 12.15 -12.91
N VAL A 318 -20.23 13.03 -12.60
CA VAL A 318 -21.01 13.78 -13.60
C VAL A 318 -20.09 14.63 -14.49
N GLY A 319 -19.13 15.33 -13.89
CA GLY A 319 -18.13 16.17 -14.56
C GLY A 319 -17.29 15.39 -15.57
N ILE A 320 -16.69 14.28 -15.11
CA ILE A 320 -15.86 13.40 -15.96
C ILE A 320 -16.68 12.87 -17.15
N LEU A 321 -17.85 12.29 -16.90
CA LEU A 321 -18.69 11.75 -17.97
C LEU A 321 -19.21 12.84 -18.91
N GLY A 322 -19.54 14.03 -18.39
CA GLY A 322 -19.99 15.18 -19.16
C GLY A 322 -18.92 15.70 -20.12
N ILE A 323 -17.66 15.81 -19.66
CA ILE A 323 -16.52 16.18 -20.51
C ILE A 323 -16.36 15.18 -21.65
N LEU A 324 -16.34 13.87 -21.33
CA LEU A 324 -16.15 12.81 -22.32
C LEU A 324 -17.30 12.75 -23.33
N LYS A 325 -18.54 12.95 -22.89
CA LYS A 325 -19.74 13.00 -23.75
C LYS A 325 -19.78 14.25 -24.64
N ALA A 326 -19.24 15.39 -24.16
CA ALA A 326 -19.07 16.58 -25.00
C ALA A 326 -18.04 16.35 -26.13
N GLY A 327 -17.17 15.34 -25.98
CA GLY A 327 -16.07 15.00 -26.87
C GLY A 327 -14.71 15.54 -26.41
N GLY A 328 -14.64 16.20 -25.26
CA GLY A 328 -13.38 16.69 -24.70
C GLY A 328 -12.63 15.63 -23.89
N ALA A 329 -11.43 16.00 -23.43
CA ALA A 329 -10.61 15.19 -22.53
C ALA A 329 -10.43 15.91 -21.19
N TYR A 330 -10.53 15.19 -20.08
CA TYR A 330 -10.41 15.82 -18.76
C TYR A 330 -8.95 15.92 -18.30
N VAL A 331 -8.63 17.00 -17.59
CA VAL A 331 -7.36 17.23 -16.91
C VAL A 331 -7.67 17.35 -15.40
N PRO A 332 -7.45 16.28 -14.62
CA PRO A 332 -7.71 16.32 -13.19
C PRO A 332 -6.68 17.20 -12.48
N LEU A 333 -7.19 18.06 -11.61
CA LEU A 333 -6.45 18.97 -10.74
C LEU A 333 -6.84 18.60 -9.32
N ASP A 334 -5.88 18.10 -8.54
CA ASP A 334 -6.12 17.75 -7.14
C ASP A 334 -6.14 19.05 -6.29
N PRO A 335 -7.25 19.38 -5.59
CA PRO A 335 -7.32 20.59 -4.77
C PRO A 335 -6.24 20.65 -3.70
N ASP A 336 -5.78 19.48 -3.20
CA ASP A 336 -4.74 19.37 -2.18
C ASP A 336 -3.32 19.72 -2.71
N TYR A 337 -3.17 19.98 -4.02
CA TYR A 337 -1.87 20.36 -4.58
C TYR A 337 -1.51 21.83 -4.30
N PRO A 338 -0.21 22.14 -4.13
CA PRO A 338 0.23 23.52 -3.93
C PRO A 338 -0.15 24.43 -5.12
N GLN A 339 -0.43 25.69 -4.80
CA GLN A 339 -0.84 26.72 -5.78
C GLN A 339 0.11 26.85 -6.97
N GLU A 340 1.44 26.79 -6.76
CA GLU A 340 2.44 26.88 -7.84
C GLU A 340 2.33 25.68 -8.80
N ARG A 341 2.02 24.49 -8.28
CA ARG A 341 1.83 23.27 -9.09
C ARG A 341 0.54 23.33 -9.89
N LEU A 342 -0.57 23.73 -9.26
CA LEU A 342 -1.86 23.91 -9.95
C LEU A 342 -1.74 24.97 -11.06
N SER A 343 -1.06 26.09 -10.78
CA SER A 343 -0.77 27.13 -11.78
C SER A 343 0.00 26.58 -12.97
N HIS A 344 1.07 25.82 -12.72
CA HIS A 344 1.84 25.17 -13.78
C HIS A 344 0.99 24.21 -14.62
N MET A 345 0.17 23.37 -13.99
CA MET A 345 -0.71 22.43 -14.71
C MET A 345 -1.73 23.15 -15.58
N LEU A 346 -2.32 24.24 -15.08
CA LEU A 346 -3.26 25.08 -15.84
C LEU A 346 -2.57 25.77 -17.02
N ASP A 347 -1.37 26.29 -16.82
CA ASP A 347 -0.57 26.95 -17.87
C ASP A 347 -0.12 25.96 -18.96
N ASP A 348 0.39 24.78 -18.58
CA ASP A 348 0.85 23.76 -19.54
C ASP A 348 -0.33 23.11 -20.28
N SER A 349 -1.44 22.85 -19.58
CA SER A 349 -2.64 22.28 -20.21
C SER A 349 -3.37 23.28 -21.12
N GLY A 350 -3.28 24.57 -20.82
CA GLY A 350 -3.96 25.61 -21.59
C GLY A 350 -5.49 25.45 -21.61
N VAL A 351 -6.07 24.83 -20.57
CA VAL A 351 -7.51 24.57 -20.49
C VAL A 351 -8.32 25.87 -20.61
N SER A 352 -9.38 25.84 -21.42
CA SER A 352 -10.28 26.98 -21.61
C SER A 352 -11.51 26.94 -20.72
N VAL A 353 -11.84 25.76 -20.19
CA VAL A 353 -12.96 25.53 -19.26
C VAL A 353 -12.43 24.74 -18.06
N LEU A 354 -12.86 25.11 -16.86
CA LEU A 354 -12.52 24.44 -15.61
C LEU A 354 -13.80 24.14 -14.82
N LEU A 355 -14.06 22.87 -14.55
CA LEU A 355 -15.15 22.43 -13.69
C LEU A 355 -14.69 22.43 -12.23
N THR A 356 -15.51 22.99 -11.34
CA THR A 356 -15.23 23.07 -9.90
C THR A 356 -16.52 23.11 -9.07
N THR A 357 -16.40 23.31 -7.75
CA THR A 357 -17.49 23.51 -6.78
C THR A 357 -17.28 24.83 -6.02
N GLU A 358 -18.32 25.34 -5.36
CA GLU A 358 -18.31 26.71 -4.83
C GLU A 358 -17.27 26.91 -3.72
N ASP A 359 -17.07 25.88 -2.89
CA ASP A 359 -16.07 25.84 -1.83
C ASP A 359 -14.63 25.97 -2.35
N LEU A 360 -14.33 25.37 -3.51
CA LEU A 360 -13.00 25.33 -4.10
C LEU A 360 -12.64 26.57 -4.95
N LEU A 361 -13.58 27.47 -5.24
CA LEU A 361 -13.33 28.65 -6.07
C LEU A 361 -12.19 29.52 -5.55
N SER A 362 -12.07 29.64 -4.23
CA SER A 362 -11.02 30.44 -3.59
C SER A 362 -9.65 29.76 -3.57
N GLU A 363 -9.62 28.44 -3.77
CA GLU A 363 -8.42 27.60 -3.76
C GLU A 363 -7.83 27.42 -5.17
N ILE A 364 -8.55 27.81 -6.22
CA ILE A 364 -8.04 27.73 -7.59
C ILE A 364 -7.15 28.95 -7.89
N PRO A 365 -5.91 28.76 -8.36
CA PRO A 365 -5.04 29.88 -8.68
C PRO A 365 -5.59 30.70 -9.86
N PRO A 366 -5.29 32.02 -9.94
CA PRO A 366 -5.74 32.87 -11.03
C PRO A 366 -5.36 32.29 -12.40
N ASN A 367 -6.36 32.12 -13.27
CA ASN A 367 -6.18 31.51 -14.58
C ASN A 367 -7.16 32.10 -15.62
N LYS A 368 -6.99 31.71 -16.89
CA LYS A 368 -7.80 32.21 -18.00
C LYS A 368 -9.02 31.33 -18.32
N ALA A 369 -9.18 30.19 -17.66
CA ALA A 369 -10.26 29.26 -17.93
C ALA A 369 -11.58 29.85 -17.44
N GLN A 370 -12.65 29.60 -18.19
CA GLN A 370 -14.00 29.86 -17.71
C GLN A 370 -14.34 28.80 -16.65
N GLN A 371 -14.49 29.26 -15.41
CA GLN A 371 -14.83 28.41 -14.27
C GLN A 371 -16.34 28.14 -14.26
N ILE A 372 -16.73 26.87 -14.19
CA ILE A 372 -18.12 26.41 -14.08
C ILE A 372 -18.26 25.65 -12.76
N CYS A 373 -19.15 26.14 -11.92
CA CYS A 373 -19.38 25.67 -10.56
C CYS A 373 -20.53 24.66 -10.57
N LEU A 374 -20.25 23.35 -10.50
CA LEU A 374 -21.27 22.32 -10.78
C LEU A 374 -22.41 22.28 -9.76
N ASP A 375 -22.19 22.70 -8.53
CA ASP A 375 -23.18 22.80 -7.45
C ASP A 375 -24.01 24.10 -7.52
N LYS A 376 -23.42 25.20 -7.99
CA LYS A 376 -24.06 26.52 -8.05
C LYS A 376 -24.70 26.85 -9.39
N ASP A 377 -24.02 26.51 -10.49
CA ASP A 377 -24.44 26.83 -11.85
C ASP A 377 -25.43 25.81 -12.42
N TRP A 378 -25.69 24.72 -11.70
CA TRP A 378 -26.50 23.60 -12.16
C TRP A 378 -27.87 24.04 -12.67
N ASP A 379 -28.69 24.62 -11.79
CA ASP A 379 -30.10 24.92 -12.09
C ASP A 379 -30.26 25.99 -13.18
N ASN A 380 -29.33 26.94 -13.25
CA ASN A 380 -29.44 28.10 -14.13
C ASN A 380 -28.88 27.84 -15.53
N LEU A 381 -27.79 27.06 -15.65
CA LEU A 381 -27.04 26.91 -16.90
C LEU A 381 -27.09 25.49 -17.47
N ILE A 382 -26.99 24.48 -16.59
CA ILE A 382 -26.78 23.08 -16.99
C ILE A 382 -28.11 22.32 -17.07
N ALA A 383 -28.95 22.41 -16.04
CA ALA A 383 -30.25 21.71 -15.96
C ALA A 383 -31.24 22.16 -17.05
N THR A 384 -31.03 23.33 -17.65
CA THR A 384 -31.83 23.85 -18.77
C THR A 384 -31.46 23.21 -20.12
N GLN A 385 -30.34 22.48 -20.19
CA GLN A 385 -29.93 21.74 -21.38
C GLN A 385 -30.74 20.45 -21.56
N LYS A 386 -30.61 19.87 -22.75
CA LYS A 386 -31.25 18.60 -23.10
C LYS A 386 -30.65 17.43 -22.31
N GLU A 387 -31.50 16.52 -21.86
CA GLU A 387 -31.08 15.26 -21.21
C GLU A 387 -30.56 14.23 -22.22
N GLN A 388 -30.79 14.41 -23.52
CA GLN A 388 -30.22 13.55 -24.56
C GLN A 388 -28.74 13.88 -24.79
N ALA A 389 -27.93 12.84 -24.97
CA ALA A 389 -26.52 12.99 -25.30
C ALA A 389 -26.32 13.87 -26.55
N PRO A 390 -25.35 14.80 -26.55
CA PRO A 390 -25.06 15.59 -27.73
C PRO A 390 -24.46 14.74 -28.85
N LEU A 391 -24.54 15.22 -30.08
CA LEU A 391 -23.76 14.67 -31.19
C LEU A 391 -22.31 15.13 -31.05
N SER A 392 -21.36 14.20 -31.14
CA SER A 392 -19.93 14.47 -31.02
C SER A 392 -19.17 13.72 -32.10
N ASP A 393 -18.18 14.39 -32.71
CA ASP A 393 -17.28 13.81 -33.72
C ASP A 393 -16.09 13.07 -33.09
N VAL A 394 -16.14 12.82 -31.78
CA VAL A 394 -15.07 12.13 -31.04
C VAL A 394 -14.90 10.70 -31.54
N SER A 395 -13.65 10.32 -31.74
CA SER A 395 -13.23 9.00 -32.21
C SER A 395 -12.35 8.28 -31.18
N PRO A 396 -12.15 6.97 -31.30
CA PRO A 396 -11.29 6.21 -30.39
C PRO A 396 -9.83 6.71 -30.32
N SER A 397 -9.33 7.37 -31.37
CA SER A 397 -7.99 7.97 -31.37
C SER A 397 -7.91 9.35 -30.71
N ASN A 398 -9.04 9.91 -30.26
CA ASN A 398 -9.04 11.17 -29.51
C ASN A 398 -8.73 10.93 -28.03
N LEU A 399 -8.27 12.00 -27.37
CA LEU A 399 -7.91 11.98 -25.96
C LEU A 399 -9.15 11.70 -25.10
N ALA A 400 -8.98 10.82 -24.11
CA ALA A 400 -9.91 10.64 -23.01
C ALA A 400 -9.49 11.52 -21.82
N TYR A 401 -8.19 11.56 -21.52
CA TYR A 401 -7.66 12.37 -20.42
C TYR A 401 -6.18 12.72 -20.58
N VAL A 402 -5.76 13.72 -19.81
CA VAL A 402 -4.34 14.03 -19.60
C VAL A 402 -4.05 14.07 -18.10
N ILE A 403 -3.31 13.08 -17.61
CA ILE A 403 -2.91 12.99 -16.19
C ILE A 403 -1.45 13.44 -16.04
N TYR A 404 -1.20 14.36 -15.11
CA TYR A 404 0.15 14.85 -14.84
C TYR A 404 0.89 13.92 -13.88
N THR A 405 2.13 13.59 -14.25
CA THR A 405 3.06 12.80 -13.42
C THR A 405 4.30 13.62 -13.10
N SER A 406 5.06 13.20 -12.08
CA SER A 406 6.36 13.81 -11.76
C SER A 406 7.34 13.69 -12.93
N GLY A 407 8.20 14.69 -13.11
CA GLY A 407 9.10 14.79 -14.26
C GLY A 407 10.56 14.93 -13.87
N SER A 408 11.45 14.19 -14.54
CA SER A 408 12.90 14.19 -14.28
C SER A 408 13.58 15.55 -14.48
N THR A 409 12.95 16.48 -15.21
CA THR A 409 13.43 17.86 -15.42
C THR A 409 12.96 18.85 -14.34
N GLY A 410 12.28 18.37 -13.29
CA GLY A 410 11.78 19.20 -12.19
C GLY A 410 10.44 19.90 -12.43
N LYS A 411 9.74 19.55 -13.51
CA LYS A 411 8.36 20.00 -13.80
C LYS A 411 7.51 18.78 -14.12
N SER A 412 6.26 18.79 -13.67
CA SER A 412 5.31 17.72 -14.00
C SER A 412 5.06 17.62 -15.51
N LYS A 413 4.76 16.41 -15.99
CA LYS A 413 4.53 16.10 -17.40
C LYS A 413 3.13 15.51 -17.59
N GLY A 414 2.33 16.06 -18.51
CA GLY A 414 1.00 15.53 -18.84
C GLY A 414 1.08 14.32 -19.75
N VAL A 415 0.56 13.16 -19.33
CA VAL A 415 0.48 11.94 -20.15
C VAL A 415 -0.86 11.89 -20.89
N MET A 416 -0.81 11.85 -22.21
CA MET A 416 -1.99 11.93 -23.08
C MET A 416 -2.55 10.54 -23.40
N ILE A 417 -3.69 10.18 -22.81
CA ILE A 417 -4.34 8.86 -23.01
C ILE A 417 -5.52 8.97 -23.96
N GLU A 418 -5.59 8.05 -24.91
CA GLU A 418 -6.65 7.98 -25.92
C GLU A 418 -7.76 7.02 -25.52
N HIS A 419 -8.97 7.26 -26.02
CA HIS A 419 -10.12 6.39 -25.79
C HIS A 419 -9.86 4.92 -26.14
N ASN A 420 -9.16 4.64 -27.24
CA ASN A 420 -8.86 3.29 -27.70
C ASN A 420 -8.06 2.49 -26.65
N SER A 421 -7.01 3.09 -26.09
CA SER A 421 -6.20 2.49 -25.03
C SER A 421 -7.01 2.26 -23.75
N LEU A 422 -7.83 3.24 -23.36
CA LEU A 422 -8.69 3.15 -22.18
C LEU A 422 -9.81 2.10 -22.32
N VAL A 423 -10.41 1.99 -23.50
CA VAL A 423 -11.45 1.00 -23.79
C VAL A 423 -10.85 -0.41 -23.81
N ASN A 424 -9.66 -0.60 -24.40
CA ASN A 424 -8.93 -1.86 -24.31
C ASN A 424 -8.72 -2.27 -22.85
N PHE A 425 -8.11 -1.39 -22.06
CA PHE A 425 -7.87 -1.60 -20.64
C PHE A 425 -9.18 -1.95 -19.89
N THR A 426 -10.24 -1.16 -20.08
CA THR A 426 -11.51 -1.35 -19.37
C THR A 426 -12.14 -2.71 -19.64
N GLN A 427 -12.14 -3.16 -20.91
CA GLN A 427 -12.73 -4.44 -21.28
C GLN A 427 -11.89 -5.62 -20.79
N THR A 428 -10.56 -5.51 -20.87
CA THR A 428 -9.67 -6.52 -20.31
C THR A 428 -9.81 -6.59 -18.79
N ALA A 429 -9.79 -5.47 -18.07
CA ALA A 429 -10.01 -5.42 -16.61
C ALA A 429 -11.37 -6.00 -16.21
N THR A 430 -12.44 -5.66 -16.93
CA THR A 430 -13.77 -6.24 -16.71
C THR A 430 -13.74 -7.77 -16.74
N LEU A 431 -13.12 -8.35 -17.77
CA LEU A 431 -13.02 -9.80 -17.91
C LEU A 431 -12.10 -10.41 -16.84
N GLU A 432 -10.90 -9.86 -16.70
CA GLU A 432 -9.83 -10.43 -15.88
C GLU A 432 -10.09 -10.33 -14.37
N TYR A 433 -10.88 -9.34 -13.96
CA TYR A 433 -11.34 -9.16 -12.57
C TYR A 433 -12.74 -9.75 -12.34
N GLY A 434 -13.39 -10.22 -13.40
CA GLY A 434 -14.75 -10.76 -13.36
C GLY A 434 -15.79 -9.75 -12.89
N ILE A 435 -15.61 -8.46 -13.20
CA ILE A 435 -16.54 -7.39 -12.80
C ILE A 435 -17.90 -7.60 -13.47
N ASN A 436 -18.96 -7.52 -12.68
CA ASN A 436 -20.34 -7.66 -13.14
C ASN A 436 -21.31 -6.79 -12.34
N HIS A 437 -22.57 -6.75 -12.77
CA HIS A 437 -23.64 -5.92 -12.17
C HIS A 437 -23.93 -6.14 -10.68
N ASN A 438 -23.46 -7.24 -10.07
CA ASN A 438 -23.61 -7.46 -8.62
C ASN A 438 -22.50 -6.83 -7.79
N ASP A 439 -21.49 -6.23 -8.43
CA ASP A 439 -20.34 -5.68 -7.74
C ASP A 439 -20.59 -4.29 -7.16
N ARG A 440 -19.95 -4.07 -6.02
CA ARG A 440 -19.87 -2.79 -5.31
C ARG A 440 -18.39 -2.46 -5.16
N ILE A 441 -17.95 -1.51 -5.97
CA ILE A 441 -16.53 -1.19 -6.18
C ILE A 441 -16.21 0.12 -5.47
N LEU A 442 -15.15 0.13 -4.67
CA LEU A 442 -14.66 1.34 -4.03
C LEU A 442 -13.93 2.22 -5.04
N GLN A 443 -14.26 3.51 -5.08
CA GLN A 443 -13.45 4.55 -5.71
C GLN A 443 -12.53 5.12 -4.62
N PHE A 444 -11.28 4.65 -4.57
CA PHE A 444 -10.30 4.99 -3.54
C PHE A 444 -9.31 6.05 -4.03
N ALA A 445 -8.72 5.85 -5.21
CA ALA A 445 -7.66 6.69 -5.76
C ALA A 445 -8.11 8.15 -5.95
N SER A 446 -7.17 9.10 -5.98
CA SER A 446 -7.51 10.45 -6.47
C SER A 446 -7.66 10.38 -7.99
N ILE A 447 -8.57 11.17 -8.58
CA ILE A 447 -8.76 11.24 -10.04
C ILE A 447 -7.54 11.81 -10.77
N SER A 448 -6.59 12.40 -10.04
CA SER A 448 -5.26 12.78 -10.53
C SER A 448 -4.29 11.60 -10.69
N PHE A 449 -4.73 10.38 -10.34
CA PHE A 449 -4.03 9.13 -10.62
C PHE A 449 -4.87 8.26 -11.52
N ASP A 450 -4.22 7.59 -12.46
CA ASP A 450 -4.86 6.75 -13.47
C ASP A 450 -5.50 5.48 -12.89
N VAL A 451 -5.14 5.07 -11.67
CA VAL A 451 -5.85 4.03 -10.90
C VAL A 451 -7.34 4.37 -10.71
N ALA A 452 -7.73 5.65 -10.64
CA ALA A 452 -9.15 6.01 -10.60
C ALA A 452 -9.91 5.52 -11.85
N ALA A 453 -9.23 5.39 -13.00
CA ALA A 453 -9.81 4.82 -14.20
C ALA A 453 -10.06 3.29 -14.08
N GLU A 454 -9.20 2.58 -13.35
CA GLU A 454 -9.36 1.15 -13.01
C GLU A 454 -10.60 0.89 -12.15
N GLU A 455 -10.84 1.79 -11.19
CA GLU A 455 -11.99 1.70 -10.30
C GLU A 455 -13.29 2.09 -11.02
N MET A 456 -13.27 3.18 -11.81
CA MET A 456 -14.47 3.78 -12.38
C MET A 456 -15.01 3.06 -13.62
N TYR A 457 -14.17 2.83 -14.64
CA TYR A 457 -14.69 2.45 -15.95
C TYR A 457 -15.15 0.99 -16.05
N PRO A 458 -14.42 0.00 -15.51
CA PRO A 458 -14.93 -1.37 -15.40
C PRO A 458 -16.26 -1.42 -14.60
N CYS A 459 -16.38 -0.60 -13.56
CA CYS A 459 -17.63 -0.49 -12.79
C CYS A 459 -18.79 0.04 -13.65
N LEU A 460 -18.61 1.24 -14.21
CA LEU A 460 -19.67 1.99 -14.90
C LEU A 460 -20.04 1.41 -16.27
N THR A 461 -19.24 0.49 -16.82
CA THR A 461 -19.54 -0.16 -18.11
C THR A 461 -20.18 -1.54 -17.96
N THR A 462 -20.39 -2.03 -16.73
CA THR A 462 -20.90 -3.39 -16.45
C THR A 462 -22.19 -3.44 -15.63
N GLY A 463 -22.69 -2.29 -15.16
CA GLY A 463 -23.90 -2.20 -14.35
C GLY A 463 -23.63 -2.32 -12.84
N ALA A 464 -22.36 -2.38 -12.43
CA ALA A 464 -21.96 -2.39 -11.04
C ALA A 464 -22.20 -1.02 -10.36
N THR A 465 -22.09 -0.98 -9.04
CA THR A 465 -22.22 0.25 -8.24
C THR A 465 -20.86 0.76 -7.78
N LEU A 466 -20.53 2.00 -8.14
CA LEU A 466 -19.34 2.71 -7.68
C LEU A 466 -19.60 3.40 -6.35
N ILE A 467 -18.75 3.20 -5.35
CA ILE A 467 -18.90 3.80 -4.01
C ILE A 467 -17.72 4.73 -3.79
N LEU A 468 -18.01 6.03 -3.69
CA LEU A 468 -16.98 7.04 -3.49
C LEU A 468 -16.55 7.06 -2.02
N ARG A 469 -15.24 6.91 -1.77
CA ARG A 469 -14.74 6.95 -0.38
C ARG A 469 -15.01 8.30 0.27
N THR A 470 -15.25 8.26 1.57
CA THR A 470 -15.28 9.41 2.48
C THR A 470 -14.04 9.38 3.38
N ASP A 471 -13.72 10.47 4.07
CA ASP A 471 -12.45 10.55 4.83
C ASP A 471 -12.44 9.65 6.08
N ASP A 472 -13.60 9.30 6.63
CA ASP A 472 -13.74 8.29 7.69
C ASP A 472 -13.41 6.86 7.22
N PHE A 473 -13.23 6.63 5.91
CA PHE A 473 -12.69 5.38 5.38
C PHE A 473 -11.18 5.24 5.64
N LEU A 474 -10.44 6.35 5.72
CA LEU A 474 -9.00 6.38 5.99
C LEU A 474 -8.71 6.27 7.50
N THR A 475 -9.41 5.36 8.16
CA THR A 475 -9.18 4.95 9.56
C THR A 475 -8.25 3.75 9.61
N ASP A 476 -8.00 3.19 10.79
CA ASP A 476 -7.16 2.01 10.93
C ASP A 476 -7.74 0.81 10.15
N GLY A 477 -6.97 -0.28 10.02
CA GLY A 477 -7.44 -1.47 9.32
C GLY A 477 -8.79 -1.98 9.83
N SER A 478 -9.11 -1.78 11.11
CA SER A 478 -10.40 -2.18 11.70
C SER A 478 -11.56 -1.33 11.21
N GLY A 479 -11.47 0.00 11.34
CA GLY A 479 -12.50 0.94 10.89
C GLY A 479 -12.75 0.86 9.40
N MET A 480 -11.67 0.71 8.61
CA MET A 480 -11.76 0.52 7.17
C MET A 480 -12.49 -0.78 6.80
N LEU A 481 -12.17 -1.91 7.46
CA LEU A 481 -12.86 -3.18 7.22
C LEU A 481 -14.32 -3.16 7.69
N GLN A 482 -14.63 -2.42 8.76
CA GLN A 482 -16.01 -2.17 9.17
C GLN A 482 -16.77 -1.43 8.07
N LYS A 483 -16.21 -0.36 7.50
CA LYS A 483 -16.81 0.37 6.38
C LYS A 483 -17.00 -0.51 5.15
N CYS A 484 -16.05 -1.39 4.84
CA CYS A 484 -16.23 -2.40 3.79
C CYS A 484 -17.47 -3.27 4.02
N ASN A 485 -17.71 -3.70 5.27
CA ASN A 485 -18.89 -4.49 5.61
C ASN A 485 -20.18 -3.66 5.57
N GLU A 486 -20.17 -2.42 6.05
CA GLU A 486 -21.31 -1.50 6.03
C GLU A 486 -21.74 -1.20 4.60
N TRP A 487 -20.78 -0.84 3.75
CA TRP A 487 -21.02 -0.51 2.34
C TRP A 487 -21.18 -1.74 1.45
N LYS A 488 -21.02 -2.95 2.00
CA LYS A 488 -21.09 -4.23 1.27
C LYS A 488 -20.16 -4.26 0.07
N LEU A 489 -18.94 -3.75 0.23
CA LEU A 489 -17.93 -3.75 -0.83
C LEU A 489 -17.62 -5.18 -1.26
N THR A 490 -17.50 -5.38 -2.58
CA THR A 490 -17.14 -6.67 -3.18
C THR A 490 -15.77 -6.63 -3.83
N VAL A 491 -15.36 -5.45 -4.31
CA VAL A 491 -14.04 -5.20 -4.93
C VAL A 491 -13.42 -3.96 -4.32
N ILE A 492 -12.16 -4.08 -3.92
CA ILE A 492 -11.31 -2.95 -3.51
C ILE A 492 -10.01 -3.00 -4.29
N ASP A 493 -9.54 -1.82 -4.71
CA ASP A 493 -8.22 -1.61 -5.30
C ASP A 493 -7.46 -0.64 -4.39
N LEU A 494 -6.28 -1.04 -3.92
CA LEU A 494 -5.54 -0.35 -2.89
C LEU A 494 -4.06 -0.20 -3.25
N PRO A 495 -3.42 0.92 -2.91
CA PRO A 495 -1.97 1.00 -2.91
C PRO A 495 -1.37 -0.12 -2.06
N THR A 496 -0.32 -0.78 -2.56
CA THR A 496 0.31 -1.92 -1.86
C THR A 496 0.73 -1.59 -0.43
N ALA A 497 1.31 -0.41 -0.15
CA ALA A 497 1.63 0.01 1.21
C ALA A 497 0.40 0.09 2.14
N TYR A 498 -0.74 0.56 1.63
CA TYR A 498 -1.97 0.64 2.41
C TYR A 498 -2.45 -0.77 2.78
N TRP A 499 -2.39 -1.70 1.84
CA TRP A 499 -2.67 -3.10 2.12
C TRP A 499 -1.68 -3.74 3.11
N HIS A 500 -0.38 -3.44 3.05
CA HIS A 500 0.59 -3.92 4.03
C HIS A 500 0.23 -3.49 5.46
N GLN A 501 -0.30 -2.28 5.64
CA GLN A 501 -0.79 -1.82 6.94
C GLN A 501 -1.99 -2.66 7.38
N ILE A 502 -2.99 -2.84 6.52
CA ILE A 502 -4.18 -3.65 6.84
C ILE A 502 -3.79 -5.05 7.30
N VAL A 503 -2.86 -5.71 6.59
CA VAL A 503 -2.36 -7.04 6.99
C VAL A 503 -1.71 -7.01 8.37
N SER A 504 -0.97 -5.95 8.70
CA SER A 504 -0.36 -5.79 10.03
C SER A 504 -1.41 -5.61 11.12
N ASP A 505 -2.49 -4.89 10.84
CA ASP A 505 -3.57 -4.64 11.79
C ASP A 505 -4.42 -5.90 12.03
N LEU A 506 -4.61 -6.75 11.01
CA LEU A 506 -5.29 -8.05 11.14
C LEU A 506 -4.64 -8.94 12.21
N ASP A 507 -3.31 -8.94 12.29
CA ASP A 507 -2.54 -9.72 13.26
C ASP A 507 -2.71 -9.17 14.71
N ASN A 508 -2.96 -7.87 14.85
CA ASN A 508 -2.96 -7.18 16.14
C ASN A 508 -4.37 -7.00 16.77
N TYR A 509 -5.41 -6.81 15.96
CA TYR A 509 -6.71 -6.27 16.42
C TYR A 509 -7.91 -7.22 16.33
N ASN A 510 -7.73 -8.50 16.01
CA ASN A 510 -8.82 -9.49 15.85
C ASN A 510 -9.92 -9.02 14.88
N CYS A 511 -9.52 -8.30 13.83
CA CYS A 511 -10.41 -7.77 12.81
C CYS A 511 -10.90 -8.88 11.86
N THR A 512 -12.08 -8.69 11.29
CA THR A 512 -12.68 -9.62 10.33
C THR A 512 -12.77 -9.02 8.94
N ILE A 513 -12.15 -9.68 7.95
CA ILE A 513 -12.36 -9.31 6.55
C ILE A 513 -13.81 -9.65 6.17
N PRO A 514 -14.59 -8.72 5.60
CA PRO A 514 -15.99 -8.96 5.26
C PRO A 514 -16.17 -10.07 4.21
N ASP A 515 -17.15 -10.95 4.43
CA ASP A 515 -17.48 -12.05 3.51
C ASP A 515 -17.96 -11.58 2.13
N SER A 516 -18.39 -10.30 2.01
CA SER A 516 -18.79 -9.69 0.74
C SER A 516 -17.61 -9.44 -0.19
N LEU A 517 -16.40 -9.22 0.35
CA LEU A 517 -15.21 -8.98 -0.45
C LEU A 517 -14.86 -10.26 -1.20
N ARG A 518 -14.91 -10.20 -2.53
CA ARG A 518 -14.52 -11.29 -3.42
C ARG A 518 -13.20 -11.05 -4.13
N LEU A 519 -12.75 -9.79 -4.22
CA LEU A 519 -11.56 -9.40 -4.95
C LEU A 519 -10.86 -8.23 -4.25
N VAL A 520 -9.55 -8.39 -4.06
CA VAL A 520 -8.63 -7.36 -3.59
C VAL A 520 -7.56 -7.19 -4.66
N ILE A 521 -7.45 -5.99 -5.20
CA ILE A 521 -6.40 -5.60 -6.15
C ILE A 521 -5.41 -4.73 -5.37
N ILE A 522 -4.13 -4.95 -5.62
CA ILE A 522 -3.07 -4.08 -5.13
C ILE A 522 -2.10 -3.73 -6.25
N GLY A 523 -1.53 -2.54 -6.17
CA GLY A 523 -0.54 -2.11 -7.13
C GLY A 523 0.21 -0.86 -6.69
N GLY A 524 1.07 -0.40 -7.60
CA GLY A 524 1.85 0.82 -7.40
C GLY A 524 3.20 0.59 -6.71
N GLU A 525 3.44 -0.52 -5.99
CA GLU A 525 4.72 -0.84 -5.34
C GLU A 525 5.06 -2.33 -5.35
N ALA A 526 6.27 -2.69 -4.92
CA ALA A 526 6.65 -4.08 -4.75
C ALA A 526 5.94 -4.69 -3.52
N VAL A 527 5.37 -5.89 -3.68
CA VAL A 527 4.66 -6.61 -2.63
C VAL A 527 5.63 -7.41 -1.77
N ILE A 528 5.48 -7.32 -0.45
CA ILE A 528 6.30 -8.04 0.53
C ILE A 528 5.80 -9.49 0.65
N PRO A 529 6.61 -10.52 0.32
CA PRO A 529 6.19 -11.91 0.39
C PRO A 529 5.66 -12.33 1.76
N GLU A 530 6.25 -11.86 2.86
CA GLU A 530 5.83 -12.18 4.22
C GLU A 530 4.38 -11.71 4.49
N LYS A 531 4.00 -10.54 3.98
CA LYS A 531 2.63 -10.01 4.11
C LYS A 531 1.62 -10.84 3.32
N VAL A 532 2.01 -11.37 2.16
CA VAL A 532 1.18 -12.29 1.37
C VAL A 532 0.97 -13.60 2.14
N ALA A 533 1.99 -14.07 2.86
CA ALA A 533 1.88 -15.25 3.73
C ALA A 533 0.88 -15.00 4.86
N SER A 534 1.00 -13.87 5.56
CA SER A 534 0.05 -13.49 6.61
C SER A 534 -1.38 -13.43 6.09
N TRP A 535 -1.59 -12.83 4.91
CA TRP A 535 -2.91 -12.78 4.26
C TRP A 535 -3.49 -14.17 3.97
N HIS A 536 -2.73 -15.08 3.36
CA HIS A 536 -3.21 -16.43 3.10
C HIS A 536 -3.44 -17.24 4.39
N ASN A 537 -2.55 -17.07 5.39
CA ASN A 537 -2.70 -17.74 6.68
C ASN A 537 -3.99 -17.32 7.40
N TYR A 538 -4.37 -16.04 7.30
CA TYR A 538 -5.65 -15.54 7.80
C TYR A 538 -6.86 -16.31 7.23
N PHE A 539 -6.78 -16.70 5.95
CA PHE A 539 -7.86 -17.39 5.24
C PHE A 539 -7.76 -18.93 5.22
N LYS A 540 -6.78 -19.55 5.90
CA LYS A 540 -6.50 -20.99 5.81
C LYS A 540 -7.73 -21.91 6.00
N ASN A 541 -8.71 -21.49 6.80
CA ASN A 541 -9.95 -22.23 7.07
C ASN A 541 -11.22 -21.46 6.65
N LYS A 542 -11.11 -20.46 5.78
CA LYS A 542 -12.20 -19.59 5.34
C LYS A 542 -12.12 -19.38 3.83
N LYS A 543 -13.20 -18.85 3.24
CA LYS A 543 -13.16 -18.41 1.85
C LYS A 543 -12.29 -17.16 1.76
N SER A 544 -11.22 -17.20 0.95
CA SER A 544 -10.41 -16.03 0.63
C SER A 544 -11.01 -15.25 -0.54
N PRO A 545 -11.00 -13.91 -0.52
CA PRO A 545 -11.11 -13.14 -1.74
C PRO A 545 -9.96 -13.50 -2.69
N GLU A 546 -10.20 -13.34 -3.98
CA GLU A 546 -9.15 -13.32 -4.98
C GLU A 546 -8.22 -12.14 -4.70
N PHE A 547 -6.91 -12.36 -4.85
CA PHE A 547 -5.91 -11.36 -4.53
C PHE A 547 -4.98 -11.20 -5.72
N ILE A 548 -4.93 -9.99 -6.28
CA ILE A 548 -4.22 -9.70 -7.53
C ILE A 548 -3.24 -8.56 -7.31
N ASN A 549 -1.99 -8.79 -7.70
CA ASN A 549 -0.99 -7.74 -7.87
C ASN A 549 -1.02 -7.24 -9.31
N VAL A 550 -1.08 -5.93 -9.50
CA VAL A 550 -1.09 -5.29 -10.82
C VAL A 550 0.09 -4.33 -10.96
N TYR A 551 0.55 -4.17 -12.19
CA TYR A 551 1.64 -3.26 -12.52
C TYR A 551 1.35 -2.58 -13.85
N GLY A 552 1.60 -1.28 -13.91
CA GLY A 552 1.68 -0.50 -15.13
C GLY A 552 2.15 0.93 -14.87
N PRO A 553 2.87 1.54 -15.83
CA PRO A 553 3.11 2.97 -15.84
C PRO A 553 1.96 3.71 -16.53
N THR A 554 1.73 4.97 -16.15
CA THR A 554 0.70 5.83 -16.76
C THR A 554 0.86 5.97 -18.27
N GLU A 555 2.08 5.95 -18.79
CA GLU A 555 2.36 5.99 -20.23
C GLU A 555 1.86 4.77 -21.03
N ALA A 556 1.42 3.72 -20.34
CA ALA A 556 0.87 2.51 -20.93
C ALA A 556 -0.52 2.17 -20.36
N THR A 557 -1.28 3.18 -19.95
CA THR A 557 -2.69 3.11 -19.53
C THR A 557 -2.94 2.13 -18.37
N VAL A 558 -2.70 2.62 -17.15
CA VAL A 558 -3.06 1.96 -15.87
C VAL A 558 -2.31 0.65 -15.61
N VAL A 559 -2.71 -0.46 -16.24
CA VAL A 559 -2.19 -1.82 -15.97
C VAL A 559 -1.71 -2.48 -17.26
N VAL A 560 -0.50 -3.03 -17.20
CA VAL A 560 0.16 -3.73 -18.31
C VAL A 560 0.51 -5.19 -17.97
N THR A 561 0.67 -5.52 -16.70
CA THR A 561 0.82 -6.91 -16.22
C THR A 561 -0.01 -7.16 -14.97
N LYS A 562 -0.37 -8.43 -14.75
CA LYS A 562 -1.03 -8.87 -13.51
C LYS A 562 -0.50 -10.21 -13.03
N CYS A 563 -0.54 -10.39 -11.71
CA CYS A 563 -0.21 -11.63 -11.02
C CYS A 563 -1.31 -11.97 -10.00
N LYS A 564 -1.96 -13.13 -10.15
CA LYS A 564 -2.85 -13.66 -9.10
C LYS A 564 -1.99 -14.19 -7.98
N LEU A 565 -2.01 -13.56 -6.80
CA LEU A 565 -1.21 -13.96 -5.65
C LEU A 565 -1.86 -15.16 -4.97
N SER A 566 -1.33 -16.35 -5.23
CA SER A 566 -1.73 -17.61 -4.60
C SER A 566 -0.61 -18.21 -3.77
N GLU A 567 -0.95 -19.13 -2.85
CA GLU A 567 0.03 -19.87 -2.05
C GLU A 567 1.10 -20.59 -2.88
N SER A 568 0.80 -21.00 -4.12
CA SER A 568 1.76 -21.70 -4.98
C SER A 568 2.84 -20.77 -5.52
N ILE A 569 2.50 -19.51 -5.82
CA ILE A 569 3.45 -18.53 -6.37
C ILE A 569 4.44 -18.07 -5.30
N GLN A 570 4.03 -18.11 -4.04
CA GLN A 570 4.88 -17.75 -2.90
C GLN A 570 6.01 -18.76 -2.63
N LYS A 571 5.87 -20.02 -3.06
CA LYS A 571 6.85 -21.08 -2.81
C LYS A 571 8.11 -21.01 -3.70
N ASN A 572 8.17 -20.05 -4.62
CA ASN A 572 9.27 -19.93 -5.57
C ASN A 572 10.58 -19.40 -4.93
N GLY A 573 10.58 -19.05 -3.64
CA GLY A 573 11.79 -18.62 -2.92
C GLY A 573 12.36 -17.27 -3.36
N LEU A 574 11.61 -16.52 -4.18
CA LEU A 574 11.99 -15.18 -4.64
C LEU A 574 11.89 -14.16 -3.50
N PRO A 575 12.80 -13.18 -3.45
CA PRO A 575 12.79 -12.13 -2.43
C PRO A 575 11.60 -11.17 -2.55
N ARG A 576 10.89 -11.19 -3.69
CA ARG A 576 9.74 -10.32 -4.00
C ARG A 576 8.70 -11.07 -4.81
N MET A 577 7.46 -10.61 -4.76
CA MET A 577 6.40 -11.15 -5.62
C MET A 577 6.55 -10.64 -7.06
N THR A 578 6.24 -11.51 -8.01
CA THR A 578 6.29 -11.18 -9.44
C THR A 578 5.19 -10.18 -9.81
N ILE A 579 5.42 -9.42 -10.89
CA ILE A 579 4.38 -8.58 -11.52
C ILE A 579 3.55 -9.40 -12.54
N GLY A 580 3.85 -10.69 -12.66
CA GLY A 580 3.07 -11.68 -13.39
C GLY A 580 3.25 -11.59 -14.90
N ARG A 581 2.15 -11.66 -15.66
CA ARG A 581 2.16 -11.75 -17.13
C ARG A 581 1.45 -10.58 -17.80
N PRO A 582 1.70 -10.31 -19.09
CA PRO A 582 1.09 -9.20 -19.81
C PRO A 582 -0.45 -9.26 -19.84
N PHE A 583 -1.07 -8.09 -19.85
CA PHE A 583 -2.51 -7.90 -19.98
C PHE A 583 -2.97 -8.01 -21.45
N GLY A 584 -4.28 -7.98 -21.69
CA GLY A 584 -4.88 -8.06 -23.02
C GLY A 584 -4.41 -6.96 -23.98
N ASN A 585 -3.96 -7.37 -25.17
CA ASN A 585 -3.36 -6.55 -26.23
C ASN A 585 -2.10 -5.77 -25.81
N VAL A 586 -1.41 -6.23 -24.75
CA VAL A 586 -0.14 -5.68 -24.27
C VAL A 586 0.99 -6.64 -24.60
N LYS A 587 2.12 -6.09 -25.06
CA LYS A 587 3.37 -6.82 -25.27
C LYS A 587 4.42 -6.32 -24.30
N ILE A 588 5.18 -7.23 -23.70
CA ILE A 588 6.31 -6.92 -22.82
C ILE A 588 7.59 -7.48 -23.44
N TYR A 589 8.63 -6.65 -23.45
CA TYR A 589 9.97 -7.02 -23.89
C TYR A 589 10.97 -6.66 -22.80
N ILE A 590 11.86 -7.59 -22.44
CA ILE A 590 12.99 -7.29 -21.55
C ILE A 590 14.23 -7.19 -22.42
N LEU A 591 14.79 -5.99 -22.53
CA LEU A 591 15.83 -5.67 -23.52
C LEU A 591 17.11 -5.15 -22.88
N ASP A 592 18.25 -5.40 -23.53
CA ASP A 592 19.51 -4.76 -23.18
C ASP A 592 19.58 -3.30 -23.69
N SER A 593 20.67 -2.60 -23.36
CA SER A 593 20.90 -1.20 -23.77
C SER A 593 20.98 -0.99 -25.30
N ASN A 594 21.11 -2.06 -26.07
CA ASN A 594 21.16 -2.06 -27.54
C ASN A 594 19.84 -2.53 -28.17
N LEU A 595 18.76 -2.68 -27.37
CA LEU A 595 17.45 -3.17 -27.78
C LEU A 595 17.43 -4.64 -28.24
N ASN A 596 18.41 -5.45 -27.85
CA ASN A 596 18.32 -6.90 -28.05
C ASN A 596 17.54 -7.53 -26.90
N PRO A 597 16.74 -8.60 -27.16
CA PRO A 597 16.16 -9.38 -26.08
C PRO A 597 17.24 -10.03 -25.22
N VAL A 598 17.03 -10.01 -23.90
CA VAL A 598 17.91 -10.70 -22.94
C VAL A 598 17.42 -12.14 -22.70
N PRO A 599 18.32 -13.07 -22.31
CA PRO A 599 17.92 -14.44 -21.98
C PRO A 599 16.95 -14.55 -20.81
N ILE A 600 16.22 -15.67 -20.72
CA ILE A 600 15.37 -15.97 -19.56
C ILE A 600 16.22 -16.04 -18.29
N GLY A 601 15.82 -15.25 -17.27
CA GLY A 601 16.52 -15.10 -15.99
C GLY A 601 17.51 -13.93 -15.94
N VAL A 602 17.82 -13.30 -17.08
CA VAL A 602 18.76 -12.17 -17.17
C VAL A 602 18.01 -10.83 -17.01
N PRO A 603 18.50 -9.90 -16.18
CA PRO A 603 17.94 -8.55 -16.06
C PRO A 603 18.08 -7.72 -17.35
N GLY A 604 17.04 -6.94 -17.66
CA GLY A 604 17.07 -5.93 -18.71
C GLY A 604 16.01 -4.85 -18.49
N GLU A 605 16.03 -3.81 -19.34
CA GLU A 605 15.03 -2.74 -19.31
C GLU A 605 13.69 -3.27 -19.85
N LEU A 606 12.63 -3.13 -19.05
CA LEU A 606 11.27 -3.48 -19.43
C LEU A 606 10.74 -2.46 -20.45
N HIS A 607 10.33 -2.95 -21.61
CA HIS A 607 9.70 -2.19 -22.68
C HIS A 607 8.27 -2.69 -22.89
N ILE A 608 7.37 -1.77 -23.20
CA ILE A 608 5.93 -2.05 -23.31
C ILE A 608 5.46 -1.70 -24.71
N GLY A 609 4.81 -2.63 -25.39
CA GLY A 609 4.19 -2.42 -26.70
C GLY A 609 2.70 -2.73 -26.68
N GLY A 610 2.00 -2.38 -27.76
CA GLY A 610 0.59 -2.71 -27.95
C GLY A 610 -0.34 -1.50 -27.89
N VAL A 611 -1.63 -1.78 -27.74
CA VAL A 611 -2.71 -0.77 -27.80
C VAL A 611 -2.72 0.14 -26.57
N CYS A 612 -2.12 -0.30 -25.47
CA CYS A 612 -2.15 0.39 -24.19
C CYS A 612 -1.34 1.71 -24.16
N LEU A 613 -0.52 1.99 -25.18
CA LEU A 613 0.39 3.13 -25.17
C LEU A 613 -0.34 4.46 -25.25
N ALA A 614 0.13 5.42 -24.43
CA ALA A 614 -0.23 6.82 -24.53
C ALA A 614 0.15 7.41 -25.90
N ARG A 615 -0.54 8.48 -26.30
CA ARG A 615 -0.17 9.29 -27.47
C ARG A 615 1.24 9.90 -27.30
N GLY A 616 1.60 10.24 -26.06
CA GLY A 616 2.87 10.84 -25.68
C GLY A 616 2.71 11.79 -24.50
N TYR A 617 3.66 12.72 -24.36
CA TYR A 617 3.63 13.77 -23.35
C TYR A 617 3.14 15.09 -23.96
N LEU A 618 2.22 15.76 -23.26
CA LEU A 618 1.69 17.07 -23.65
C LEU A 618 2.83 18.08 -23.75
N ASN A 619 2.86 18.85 -24.85
CA ASN A 619 3.87 19.89 -25.14
C ASN A 619 5.34 19.45 -25.06
N ARG A 620 5.63 18.14 -25.10
CA ARG A 620 6.99 17.58 -24.93
C ARG A 620 7.31 16.54 -26.03
N PRO A 621 7.40 16.96 -27.30
CA PRO A 621 7.69 16.04 -28.41
C PRO A 621 9.10 15.44 -28.33
N ASP A 622 10.06 16.16 -27.74
CA ASP A 622 11.43 15.73 -27.44
C ASP A 622 11.43 14.50 -26.52
N LEU A 623 10.77 14.62 -25.37
CA LEU A 623 10.67 13.54 -24.38
C LEU A 623 9.82 12.39 -24.92
N THR A 624 8.78 12.70 -25.71
CA THR A 624 7.95 11.70 -26.36
C THR A 624 8.78 10.84 -27.32
N ALA A 625 9.59 11.44 -28.19
CA ALA A 625 10.44 10.69 -29.11
C ALA A 625 11.53 9.87 -28.39
N GLN A 626 12.01 10.35 -27.24
CA GLN A 626 13.00 9.63 -26.43
C GLN A 626 12.39 8.40 -25.72
N LYS A 627 11.14 8.48 -25.27
CA LYS A 627 10.49 7.44 -24.45
C LYS A 627 9.58 6.50 -25.25
N PHE A 628 8.97 6.96 -26.33
CA PHE A 628 8.12 6.16 -27.22
C PHE A 628 8.86 5.91 -28.53
N ILE A 629 9.66 4.85 -28.54
CA ILE A 629 10.56 4.49 -29.64
C ILE A 629 9.89 3.52 -30.62
N PRO A 630 10.39 3.39 -31.86
CA PRO A 630 9.92 2.35 -32.77
C PRO A 630 10.08 0.96 -32.16
N ASP A 631 9.08 0.11 -32.34
CA ASP A 631 9.15 -1.31 -31.93
C ASP A 631 9.90 -2.11 -33.01
N PRO A 632 11.12 -2.63 -32.73
CA PRO A 632 11.89 -3.39 -33.71
C PRO A 632 11.29 -4.76 -34.02
N PHE A 633 10.39 -5.27 -33.19
CA PHE A 633 9.75 -6.58 -33.33
C PHE A 633 8.38 -6.49 -34.01
N ASN A 634 7.76 -5.30 -34.05
CA ASN A 634 6.51 -5.03 -34.75
C ASN A 634 6.63 -3.78 -35.64
N PRO A 635 7.08 -3.94 -36.91
CA PRO A 635 7.28 -2.81 -37.82
C PRO A 635 6.05 -1.90 -37.94
N GLY A 636 6.25 -0.60 -37.76
CA GLY A 636 5.19 0.41 -37.80
C GLY A 636 4.51 0.69 -36.45
N MET A 637 4.78 -0.12 -35.43
CA MET A 637 4.32 0.12 -34.06
C MET A 637 5.39 0.83 -33.22
N LYS A 638 4.99 1.33 -32.05
CA LYS A 638 5.88 1.91 -31.05
C LYS A 638 5.94 1.02 -29.81
N MET A 639 7.00 1.18 -29.03
CA MET A 639 7.12 0.68 -27.68
C MET A 639 7.56 1.79 -26.73
N TYR A 640 7.12 1.71 -25.48
CA TYR A 640 7.47 2.63 -24.41
C TYR A 640 8.63 2.08 -23.57
N LYS A 641 9.65 2.93 -23.37
CA LYS A 641 10.81 2.70 -22.50
C LYS A 641 10.44 3.01 -21.04
N SER A 642 10.14 1.98 -20.25
CA SER A 642 9.69 2.18 -18.87
C SER A 642 10.80 2.70 -17.94
N GLY A 643 12.06 2.33 -18.20
CA GLY A 643 13.18 2.51 -17.28
C GLY A 643 13.13 1.61 -16.04
N ASP A 644 12.20 0.65 -16.00
CA ASP A 644 12.14 -0.41 -14.98
C ASP A 644 13.09 -1.56 -15.37
N LEU A 645 13.80 -2.09 -14.38
CA LEU A 645 14.65 -3.27 -14.52
C LEU A 645 13.84 -4.50 -14.13
N ALA A 646 13.78 -5.49 -15.02
CA ALA A 646 13.04 -6.72 -14.80
C ALA A 646 13.71 -7.91 -15.50
N ARG A 647 13.24 -9.12 -15.21
CA ARG A 647 13.64 -10.34 -15.93
C ARG A 647 12.44 -11.25 -16.11
N PHE A 648 12.45 -12.06 -17.17
CA PHE A 648 11.53 -13.18 -17.27
C PHE A 648 12.00 -14.34 -16.39
N LEU A 649 11.05 -14.97 -15.71
CA LEU A 649 11.24 -16.26 -15.06
C LEU A 649 10.98 -17.39 -16.07
N SER A 650 11.38 -18.61 -15.70
CA SER A 650 11.23 -19.80 -16.57
C SER A 650 9.78 -20.17 -16.87
N ASP A 651 8.84 -19.69 -16.06
CA ASP A 651 7.39 -19.85 -16.24
C ASP A 651 6.76 -18.67 -17.00
N GLY A 652 7.54 -17.72 -17.51
CA GLY A 652 7.05 -16.53 -18.22
C GLY A 652 6.45 -15.44 -17.33
N ASN A 653 6.43 -15.62 -16.00
CA ASN A 653 6.17 -14.49 -15.11
C ASN A 653 7.34 -13.51 -15.13
N ILE A 654 7.05 -12.24 -14.87
CA ILE A 654 8.04 -11.17 -14.87
C ILE A 654 8.38 -10.80 -13.43
N ASP A 655 9.68 -10.85 -13.12
CA ASP A 655 10.24 -10.45 -11.84
C ASP A 655 10.74 -9.00 -11.94
N PHE A 656 10.21 -8.13 -11.08
CA PHE A 656 10.55 -6.71 -11.04
C PHE A 656 11.72 -6.47 -10.08
N LEU A 657 12.84 -6.00 -10.62
CA LEU A 657 14.11 -5.90 -9.90
C LEU A 657 14.35 -4.48 -9.34
N GLY A 658 13.72 -3.47 -9.93
CA GLY A 658 13.80 -2.08 -9.50
C GLY A 658 13.77 -1.12 -10.67
N ARG A 659 14.40 0.04 -10.50
CA ARG A 659 14.53 1.07 -11.54
C ARG A 659 15.98 1.26 -11.95
N ILE A 660 16.18 1.55 -13.24
CA ILE A 660 17.49 1.88 -13.81
C ILE A 660 17.87 3.32 -13.48
N ASP A 661 16.87 4.20 -13.39
CA ASP A 661 17.03 5.59 -12.96
C ASP A 661 16.76 5.77 -11.46
N HIS A 662 16.74 7.03 -11.02
CA HIS A 662 16.52 7.40 -9.61
C HIS A 662 15.04 7.60 -9.26
N GLN A 663 14.12 7.19 -10.12
CA GLN A 663 12.70 7.27 -9.80
C GLN A 663 12.33 6.21 -8.77
N VAL A 664 11.45 6.57 -7.84
CA VAL A 664 11.02 5.68 -6.75
C VAL A 664 9.51 5.62 -6.70
N LYS A 665 9.00 4.51 -6.14
CA LYS A 665 7.61 4.35 -5.76
C LYS A 665 7.54 4.33 -4.23
N ILE A 666 6.79 5.27 -3.64
CA ILE A 666 6.61 5.40 -2.20
C ILE A 666 5.11 5.60 -1.94
N ARG A 667 4.51 4.67 -1.20
CA ARG A 667 3.08 4.61 -0.86
C ARG A 667 2.15 4.67 -2.07
N GLY A 668 2.55 3.99 -3.15
CA GLY A 668 1.85 4.00 -4.45
C GLY A 668 2.13 5.24 -5.31
N PHE A 669 2.77 6.28 -4.77
CA PHE A 669 3.13 7.47 -5.54
C PHE A 669 4.42 7.27 -6.32
N ARG A 670 4.39 7.62 -7.60
CA ARG A 670 5.56 7.66 -8.47
C ARG A 670 6.29 9.00 -8.31
N ILE A 671 7.48 8.97 -7.74
CA ILE A 671 8.25 10.16 -7.35
C ILE A 671 9.58 10.20 -8.11
N GLU A 672 9.79 11.28 -8.86
CA GLU A 672 11.08 11.62 -9.45
C GLU A 672 11.93 12.37 -8.42
N LEU A 673 12.96 11.72 -7.87
CA LEU A 673 13.84 12.35 -6.85
C LEU A 673 14.49 13.63 -7.39
N GLY A 674 14.83 13.64 -8.68
CA GLY A 674 15.39 14.80 -9.37
C GLY A 674 14.47 16.04 -9.34
N GLU A 675 13.15 15.88 -9.25
CA GLU A 675 12.22 17.00 -9.12
C GLU A 675 12.40 17.70 -7.76
N ILE A 676 12.52 16.92 -6.69
CA ILE A 676 12.76 17.42 -5.33
C ILE A 676 14.15 18.06 -5.25
N GLU A 677 15.17 17.39 -5.80
CA GLU A 677 16.56 17.88 -5.85
C GLU A 677 16.63 19.22 -6.59
N THR A 678 15.94 19.34 -7.74
CA THR A 678 15.88 20.57 -8.53
C THR A 678 15.23 21.70 -7.76
N VAL A 679 14.11 21.46 -7.08
CA VAL A 679 13.45 22.48 -6.26
C VAL A 679 14.35 22.89 -5.09
N LEU A 680 14.92 21.94 -4.34
CA LEU A 680 15.85 22.24 -3.24
C LEU A 680 17.02 23.13 -3.68
N ASN A 681 17.59 22.87 -4.86
CA ASN A 681 18.69 23.65 -5.42
C ASN A 681 18.31 25.10 -5.78
N GLN A 682 17.01 25.43 -5.86
CA GLN A 682 16.53 26.81 -6.05
C GLN A 682 16.59 27.63 -4.75
N HIS A 683 16.64 26.99 -3.57
CA HIS A 683 16.67 27.69 -2.29
C HIS A 683 18.01 28.41 -2.09
N LEU A 684 17.98 29.67 -1.62
CA LEU A 684 19.16 30.54 -1.52
C LEU A 684 20.29 29.98 -0.65
N SER A 685 19.93 29.24 0.41
CA SER A 685 20.89 28.64 1.35
C SER A 685 21.44 27.28 0.89
N VAL A 686 20.96 26.73 -0.22
CA VAL A 686 21.36 25.40 -0.73
C VAL A 686 22.34 25.57 -1.89
N LYS A 687 23.46 24.85 -1.83
CA LYS A 687 24.43 24.75 -2.94
C LYS A 687 24.08 23.57 -3.85
N GLN A 688 23.90 22.41 -3.24
CA GLN A 688 23.55 21.15 -3.89
C GLN A 688 22.70 20.31 -2.94
N ALA A 689 21.75 19.55 -3.47
CA ALA A 689 20.97 18.59 -2.72
C ALA A 689 20.81 17.30 -3.50
N ILE A 690 20.80 16.18 -2.78
CA ILE A 690 20.42 14.86 -3.28
C ILE A 690 19.34 14.28 -2.39
N VAL A 691 18.35 13.63 -2.98
CA VAL A 691 17.30 12.95 -2.23
C VAL A 691 17.41 11.46 -2.49
N ILE A 692 17.30 10.63 -1.45
CA ILE A 692 17.24 9.18 -1.57
C ILE A 692 16.03 8.63 -0.80
N PRO A 693 15.44 7.51 -1.24
CA PRO A 693 14.56 6.72 -0.38
C PRO A 693 15.41 6.02 0.67
N GLN A 694 14.97 6.04 1.92
CA GLN A 694 15.54 5.29 3.02
C GLN A 694 14.50 4.27 3.50
N ASP A 695 14.90 3.00 3.56
CA ASP A 695 14.09 1.93 4.15
C ASP A 695 14.13 2.02 5.69
N TYR A 696 12.96 1.90 6.32
CA TYR A 696 12.76 1.74 7.76
C TYR A 696 12.12 0.36 8.06
N ASP A 697 12.05 -0.03 9.33
CA ASP A 697 11.43 -1.31 9.74
C ASP A 697 9.98 -1.43 9.21
N ALA A 698 9.58 -2.66 8.88
CA ALA A 698 8.27 -3.02 8.28
C ALA A 698 8.02 -2.56 6.83
N GLY A 699 9.05 -2.12 6.09
CA GLY A 699 8.94 -1.83 4.65
C GLY A 699 8.40 -0.43 4.32
N ASP A 700 8.34 0.48 5.30
CA ASP A 700 8.05 1.91 5.06
C ASP A 700 9.31 2.58 4.47
N LYS A 701 9.13 3.22 3.30
CA LYS A 701 10.16 4.01 2.64
C LYS A 701 9.89 5.49 2.87
N ARG A 702 10.94 6.24 3.23
CA ARG A 702 10.84 7.70 3.40
C ARG A 702 11.90 8.43 2.62
N LEU A 703 11.59 9.64 2.19
CA LEU A 703 12.53 10.51 1.48
C LEU A 703 13.45 11.20 2.48
N ILE A 704 14.76 11.14 2.26
CA ILE A 704 15.78 11.86 3.03
C ILE A 704 16.58 12.75 2.08
N ALA A 705 16.68 14.04 2.40
CA ALA A 705 17.43 15.01 1.62
C ALA A 705 18.81 15.27 2.22
N TYR A 706 19.86 15.01 1.46
CA TYR A 706 21.24 15.35 1.78
C TYR A 706 21.57 16.70 1.16
N VAL A 707 21.89 17.68 1.99
CA VAL A 707 21.99 19.09 1.59
C VAL A 707 23.39 19.62 1.87
N VAL A 708 24.03 20.16 0.84
CA VAL A 708 25.26 20.95 0.98
C VAL A 708 24.88 22.42 1.09
N PRO A 709 25.15 23.08 2.22
CA PRO A 709 24.81 24.49 2.42
C PRO A 709 25.69 25.38 1.53
N ARG A 710 25.13 26.51 1.07
CA ARG A 710 25.86 27.49 0.26
C ARG A 710 26.76 28.39 1.09
N ASN A 711 26.34 28.69 2.32
CA ASN A 711 27.06 29.51 3.27
C ASN A 711 27.48 28.65 4.48
N SER A 712 28.43 29.14 5.27
CA SER A 712 28.88 28.48 6.51
C SER A 712 27.80 28.36 7.59
N GLN A 713 26.67 29.08 7.45
CA GLN A 713 25.50 28.91 8.31
C GLN A 713 24.57 27.84 7.73
N LEU A 714 24.31 26.79 8.50
CA LEU A 714 23.36 25.73 8.15
C LEU A 714 21.94 26.28 8.10
N PRO A 715 21.15 26.02 7.04
CA PRO A 715 19.73 26.30 7.05
C PRO A 715 19.03 25.36 8.04
N GLN A 716 17.92 25.81 8.62
CA GLN A 716 17.08 24.93 9.43
C GLN A 716 16.31 23.98 8.50
N GLY A 717 16.21 22.70 8.87
CA GLY A 717 15.46 21.70 8.09
C GLY A 717 14.01 22.13 7.83
N GLN A 718 13.37 22.75 8.83
CA GLN A 718 12.01 23.28 8.71
C GLN A 718 11.89 24.35 7.62
N GLN A 719 12.86 25.26 7.49
CA GLN A 719 12.85 26.29 6.44
C GLN A 719 12.91 25.67 5.03
N LEU A 720 13.68 24.59 4.87
CA LEU A 720 13.76 23.86 3.59
C LEU A 720 12.45 23.11 3.31
N LYS A 721 11.85 22.48 4.33
CA LYS A 721 10.56 21.79 4.23
C LYS A 721 9.44 22.76 3.87
N ASP A 722 9.37 23.92 4.52
CA ASP A 722 8.39 24.97 4.24
C ASP A 722 8.54 25.52 2.82
N PHE A 723 9.78 25.72 2.35
CA PHE A 723 10.03 26.11 0.96
C PHE A 723 9.58 25.03 -0.04
N LEU A 724 9.81 23.75 0.25
CA LEU A 724 9.34 22.67 -0.61
C LEU A 724 7.82 22.58 -0.65
N LYS A 725 7.14 22.76 0.50
CA LYS A 725 5.67 22.77 0.61
C LYS A 725 5.01 23.79 -0.32
N THR A 726 5.66 24.92 -0.62
CA THR A 726 5.07 25.89 -1.54
C THR A 726 5.06 25.44 -3.01
N LYS A 727 5.82 24.38 -3.36
CA LYS A 727 6.12 23.99 -4.75
C LYS A 727 5.77 22.55 -5.08
N LEU A 728 5.88 21.65 -4.10
CA LEU A 728 5.77 20.21 -4.27
C LEU A 728 4.61 19.66 -3.44
N PRO A 729 3.87 18.66 -3.95
CA PRO A 729 2.86 17.96 -3.17
C PRO A 729 3.45 17.32 -1.91
N ASP A 730 2.61 17.13 -0.90
CA ASP A 730 3.03 16.60 0.41
C ASP A 730 3.76 15.25 0.33
N TYR A 731 3.34 14.36 -0.57
CA TYR A 731 3.97 13.04 -0.75
C TYR A 731 5.40 13.12 -1.30
N MET A 732 5.83 14.26 -1.88
CA MET A 732 7.19 14.48 -2.38
C MET A 732 8.12 15.14 -1.35
N LEU A 733 7.61 15.51 -0.17
CA LEU A 733 8.41 16.20 0.84
C LEU A 733 9.36 15.23 1.56
N PRO A 734 10.66 15.56 1.67
CA PRO A 734 11.59 14.83 2.51
C PRO A 734 11.14 14.81 3.97
N SER A 735 11.21 13.63 4.58
CA SER A 735 10.97 13.41 6.00
C SER A 735 12.10 13.91 6.90
N GLY A 736 13.30 14.09 6.33
CA GLY A 736 14.48 14.55 7.07
C GLY A 736 15.54 15.17 6.17
N PHE A 737 16.40 16.00 6.78
CA PHE A 737 17.48 16.73 6.10
C PHE A 737 18.82 16.43 6.77
N VAL A 738 19.76 15.88 6.01
CA VAL A 738 21.13 15.60 6.46
C VAL A 738 22.08 16.62 5.83
N PHE A 739 22.80 17.38 6.64
CA PHE A 739 23.72 18.40 6.14
C PHE A 739 25.13 17.86 5.98
N LEU A 740 25.72 18.08 4.80
CA LEU A 740 27.07 17.64 4.45
C LEU A 740 27.93 18.82 4.02
N ASP A 741 29.23 18.78 4.33
CA ASP A 741 30.19 19.75 3.80
C ASP A 741 30.34 19.61 2.27
N ALA A 742 30.28 18.38 1.77
CA ALA A 742 30.30 18.03 0.35
C ALA A 742 29.60 16.69 0.11
N LEU A 743 29.07 16.50 -1.12
CA LEU A 743 28.53 15.20 -1.52
C LEU A 743 29.69 14.21 -1.77
N PRO A 744 29.59 12.95 -1.30
CA PRO A 744 30.57 11.93 -1.61
C PRO A 744 30.59 11.66 -3.12
N LEU A 745 31.78 11.54 -3.71
CA LEU A 745 31.95 11.29 -5.14
C LEU A 745 32.61 9.93 -5.36
N THR A 746 32.17 9.23 -6.41
CA THR A 746 32.88 8.09 -7.00
C THR A 746 34.21 8.55 -7.61
N PRO A 747 35.16 7.63 -7.90
CA PRO A 747 36.39 7.97 -8.63
C PRO A 747 36.19 8.62 -10.01
N ASN A 748 34.97 8.58 -10.56
CA ASN A 748 34.57 9.19 -11.83
C ASN A 748 33.86 10.55 -11.66
N ASP A 749 34.02 11.22 -10.51
CA ASP A 749 33.41 12.52 -10.17
C ASP A 749 31.85 12.55 -10.21
N LYS A 750 31.19 11.38 -10.22
CA LYS A 750 29.74 11.25 -10.02
C LYS A 750 29.42 11.10 -8.55
N VAL A 751 28.27 11.59 -8.09
CA VAL A 751 27.87 11.43 -6.68
C VAL A 751 27.65 9.97 -6.32
N ASP A 752 28.31 9.52 -5.26
CA ASP A 752 28.17 8.17 -4.71
C ASP A 752 27.04 8.14 -3.67
N ARG A 753 25.83 7.81 -4.14
CA ARG A 753 24.64 7.71 -3.28
C ARG A 753 24.77 6.59 -2.22
N LYS A 754 25.59 5.56 -2.45
CA LYS A 754 25.79 4.45 -1.49
C LYS A 754 26.72 4.85 -0.34
N ALA A 755 27.60 5.81 -0.58
CA ALA A 755 28.51 6.37 0.42
C ALA A 755 27.87 7.49 1.29
N LEU A 756 26.59 7.82 1.06
CA LEU A 756 25.88 8.79 1.90
C LEU A 756 25.74 8.22 3.33
N PRO A 757 25.99 9.02 4.38
CA PRO A 757 25.88 8.56 5.75
C PRO A 757 24.44 8.21 6.09
N LYS A 758 24.21 7.11 6.82
CA LYS A 758 22.86 6.76 7.27
C LYS A 758 22.28 7.89 8.15
N PRO A 759 21.00 8.25 7.97
CA PRO A 759 20.38 9.29 8.80
C PRO A 759 20.26 8.78 10.25
N ASP A 760 20.74 9.58 11.20
CA ASP A 760 20.56 9.39 12.64
C ASP A 760 20.14 10.73 13.28
N LYS A 761 19.74 10.73 14.56
CA LYS A 761 19.25 11.94 15.25
C LYS A 761 20.30 13.07 15.26
N ALA A 762 21.59 12.73 15.32
CA ALA A 762 22.69 13.69 15.30
C ALA A 762 22.85 14.38 13.94
N ASN A 763 22.65 13.64 12.84
CA ASN A 763 22.85 14.13 11.47
C ASN A 763 21.59 14.69 10.82
N LEU A 764 20.39 14.35 11.32
CA LEU A 764 19.11 14.95 10.90
C LEU A 764 18.90 16.38 11.41
N ASN A 765 19.84 16.88 12.24
CA ASN A 765 19.84 18.22 12.81
C ASN A 765 18.49 18.63 13.44
N LEU A 766 17.82 17.66 14.07
CA LEU A 766 16.63 17.84 14.93
C LEU A 766 17.06 18.50 16.26
N GLN A 767 17.82 19.59 16.21
CA GLN A 767 18.22 20.37 17.38
C GLN A 767 17.01 21.11 17.96
N GLN A 768 16.12 20.36 18.61
CA GLN A 768 15.40 20.87 19.76
C GLN A 768 16.12 20.37 21.01
N ASP A 769 16.13 21.18 22.07
CA ASP A 769 16.61 20.74 23.38
C ASP A 769 15.85 19.45 23.77
N TYR A 770 16.56 18.42 24.21
CA TYR A 770 15.92 17.17 24.61
C TYR A 770 15.14 17.38 25.91
N PHE A 771 13.80 17.26 25.85
CA PHE A 771 12.91 17.28 27.00
C PHE A 771 12.40 15.87 27.29
N ALA A 772 12.72 15.32 28.45
CA ALA A 772 12.20 14.03 28.89
C ALA A 772 10.71 14.11 29.27
N ALA A 773 10.02 12.96 29.25
CA ALA A 773 8.64 12.86 29.71
C ALA A 773 8.52 13.21 31.20
N ASN A 774 7.56 14.08 31.52
CA ASN A 774 7.30 14.64 32.85
C ASN A 774 6.06 14.04 33.52
N ASN A 775 5.23 13.28 32.79
CA ASN A 775 4.04 12.61 33.33
C ASN A 775 3.79 11.22 32.69
N ASP A 776 2.87 10.44 33.25
CA ASP A 776 2.58 9.06 32.82
C ASP A 776 2.00 8.97 31.39
N VAL A 777 1.30 10.02 30.93
CA VAL A 777 0.74 10.09 29.56
C VAL A 777 1.87 10.28 28.56
N GLU A 778 2.73 11.27 28.80
CA GLU A 778 3.93 11.52 28.00
C GLU A 778 4.86 10.30 27.95
N GLN A 779 5.05 9.59 29.07
CA GLN A 779 5.89 8.37 29.08
C GLN A 779 5.35 7.27 28.17
N LYS A 780 4.04 7.05 28.19
CA LYS A 780 3.38 6.07 27.31
C LYS A 780 3.44 6.50 25.84
N LEU A 781 3.25 7.80 25.55
CA LEU A 781 3.36 8.35 24.20
C LEU A 781 4.80 8.28 23.67
N VAL A 782 5.80 8.58 24.50
CA VAL A 782 7.23 8.40 24.15
C VAL A 782 7.49 6.94 23.81
N ALA A 783 7.11 5.99 24.67
CA ALA A 783 7.32 4.57 24.40
C ALA A 783 6.62 4.10 23.10
N LEU A 784 5.43 4.63 22.81
CA LEU A 784 4.69 4.38 21.58
C LEU A 784 5.45 4.90 20.35
N TRP A 785 5.91 6.14 20.40
CA TRP A 785 6.65 6.78 19.31
C TRP A 785 8.02 6.14 19.09
N GLU A 786 8.76 5.82 20.15
CA GLU A 786 10.08 5.18 20.06
C GLU A 786 9.98 3.81 19.38
N LYS A 787 8.93 3.06 19.72
CA LYS A 787 8.63 1.78 19.07
C LYS A 787 8.26 1.96 17.60
N ALA A 788 7.44 2.95 17.27
CA ALA A 788 6.96 3.17 15.91
C ALA A 788 8.03 3.76 14.96
N PHE A 789 8.92 4.60 15.49
CA PHE A 789 9.98 5.23 14.71
C PHE A 789 11.32 4.48 14.77
N ALA A 790 11.48 3.54 15.70
CA ALA A 790 12.76 2.90 16.01
C ALA A 790 13.88 3.91 16.34
N ILE A 791 13.51 5.05 16.93
CA ILE A 791 14.42 6.12 17.36
C ILE A 791 14.42 6.15 18.89
N HIS A 792 15.61 6.16 19.50
CA HIS A 792 15.76 6.35 20.95
C HIS A 792 16.98 7.25 21.24
N PRO A 793 16.86 8.30 22.09
CA PRO A 793 15.65 8.72 22.80
C PRO A 793 14.76 9.70 22.01
N ILE A 794 13.44 9.65 22.20
CA ILE A 794 12.48 10.68 21.73
C ILE A 794 12.14 11.64 22.88
N GLY A 795 12.21 12.94 22.62
CA GLY A 795 11.83 14.00 23.56
C GLY A 795 10.38 14.45 23.35
N ILE A 796 9.75 15.03 24.38
CA ILE A 796 8.32 15.38 24.32
C ILE A 796 7.98 16.49 23.32
N LYS A 797 8.97 17.28 22.90
CA LYS A 797 8.83 18.36 21.91
C LYS A 797 9.26 17.94 20.50
N ASP A 798 9.77 16.71 20.34
CA ASP A 798 10.08 16.19 19.01
C ASP A 798 8.78 16.13 18.19
N ASN A 799 8.82 16.67 16.97
CA ASN A 799 7.65 16.75 16.10
C ASN A 799 7.43 15.42 15.36
N PHE A 800 6.19 14.93 15.38
CA PHE A 800 5.76 13.68 14.76
C PHE A 800 6.25 13.53 13.30
N PHE A 801 6.05 14.56 12.49
CA PHE A 801 6.38 14.54 11.06
C PHE A 801 7.88 14.73 10.79
N ASP A 802 8.61 15.33 11.72
CA ASP A 802 10.06 15.50 11.61
C ASP A 802 10.81 14.24 12.02
N LEU A 803 10.21 13.40 12.87
CA LEU A 803 10.63 12.02 13.13
C LEU A 803 10.27 11.06 11.98
N GLY A 804 9.64 11.56 10.92
CA GLY A 804 9.22 10.81 9.75
C GLY A 804 7.81 10.21 9.83
N GLY A 805 6.99 10.68 10.77
CA GLY A 805 5.56 10.42 10.82
C GLY A 805 4.86 10.84 9.55
N ASN A 806 3.75 10.18 9.25
CA ASN A 806 2.95 10.40 8.04
C ASN A 806 1.51 9.96 8.29
N SER A 807 0.60 10.21 7.35
CA SER A 807 -0.83 9.92 7.53
C SER A 807 -1.10 8.46 7.89
N LEU A 808 -0.45 7.50 7.23
CA LEU A 808 -0.58 6.06 7.51
C LEU A 808 -0.20 5.73 8.97
N MET A 809 0.94 6.25 9.42
CA MET A 809 1.41 6.10 10.80
C MET A 809 0.52 6.86 11.77
N ALA A 810 0.02 8.05 11.41
CA ALA A 810 -0.88 8.84 12.24
C ALA A 810 -2.16 8.06 12.51
N THR A 811 -2.76 7.45 11.47
CA THR A 811 -3.94 6.59 11.61
C THR A 811 -3.67 5.40 12.53
N SER A 812 -2.55 4.70 12.35
CA SER A 812 -2.17 3.57 13.24
C SER A 812 -1.89 4.04 14.67
N MET A 813 -1.28 5.21 14.84
CA MET A 813 -1.00 5.78 16.15
C MET A 813 -2.27 6.25 16.85
N VAL A 814 -3.22 6.87 16.15
CA VAL A 814 -4.54 7.21 16.70
C VAL A 814 -5.19 5.96 17.26
N ALA A 815 -5.26 4.86 16.51
CA ALA A 815 -5.86 3.62 17.01
C ALA A 815 -5.14 3.06 18.25
N GLN A 816 -3.82 3.20 18.32
CA GLN A 816 -3.04 2.81 19.50
C GLN A 816 -3.25 3.75 20.69
N ILE A 817 -3.34 5.06 20.46
CA ILE A 817 -3.62 6.08 21.49
C ILE A 817 -5.05 5.88 22.01
N ASP A 818 -6.02 5.72 21.12
CA ASP A 818 -7.41 5.42 21.46
C ASP A 818 -7.50 4.15 22.32
N TYR A 819 -6.76 3.09 21.96
CA TYR A 819 -6.69 1.87 22.76
C TYR A 819 -6.01 2.07 24.13
N LEU A 820 -4.95 2.88 24.21
CA LEU A 820 -4.15 3.07 25.42
C LEU A 820 -4.79 4.04 26.43
N PHE A 821 -5.56 5.00 25.94
CA PHE A 821 -6.07 6.13 26.73
C PHE A 821 -7.60 6.28 26.71
N ASP A 822 -8.33 5.44 25.95
CA ASP A 822 -9.79 5.49 25.81
C ASP A 822 -10.32 6.87 25.36
N LYS A 823 -9.53 7.55 24.51
CA LYS A 823 -9.90 8.80 23.85
C LYS A 823 -10.23 8.48 22.40
N LYS A 824 -11.13 9.22 21.76
CA LYS A 824 -11.38 9.12 20.32
C LYS A 824 -10.72 10.29 19.63
N LEU A 825 -9.48 10.11 19.19
CA LEU A 825 -8.79 11.15 18.46
C LEU A 825 -9.04 11.00 16.95
N ASN A 826 -9.05 12.11 16.23
CA ASN A 826 -8.96 12.11 14.77
C ASN A 826 -7.49 12.22 14.39
N GLN A 827 -7.04 11.62 13.28
CA GLN A 827 -5.68 11.79 12.77
C GLN A 827 -5.28 13.27 12.54
N ALA A 828 -6.27 14.17 12.37
CA ALA A 828 -6.08 15.62 12.37
C ALA A 828 -5.31 16.13 13.60
N VAL A 829 -5.41 15.43 14.73
CA VAL A 829 -4.70 15.75 15.98
C VAL A 829 -3.19 15.84 15.79
N PHE A 830 -2.61 15.00 14.92
CA PHE A 830 -1.17 15.03 14.66
C PHE A 830 -0.74 16.27 13.88
N PHE A 831 -1.66 16.95 13.18
CA PHE A 831 -1.41 18.21 12.48
C PHE A 831 -1.65 19.43 13.39
N GLU A 832 -2.64 19.33 14.28
CA GLU A 832 -2.99 20.39 15.24
C GLU A 832 -2.04 20.42 16.45
N ALA A 833 -1.64 19.25 16.94
CA ALA A 833 -0.76 19.01 18.07
C ALA A 833 0.33 17.99 17.67
N PRO A 834 1.34 18.42 16.89
CA PRO A 834 2.32 17.50 16.32
C PRO A 834 3.40 17.02 17.31
N THR A 835 3.38 17.42 18.58
CA THR A 835 4.35 16.98 19.59
C THR A 835 3.71 16.12 20.69
N ILE A 836 4.51 15.33 21.41
CA ILE A 836 4.02 14.52 22.53
C ILE A 836 3.51 15.41 23.67
N GLU A 837 4.13 16.56 23.92
CA GLU A 837 3.68 17.55 24.90
C GLU A 837 2.25 18.03 24.57
N GLU A 838 2.02 18.48 23.33
CA GLU A 838 0.71 18.96 22.90
C GLU A 838 -0.34 17.83 22.82
N LEU A 839 0.06 16.63 22.40
CA LEU A 839 -0.83 15.46 22.41
C LEU A 839 -1.20 15.03 23.82
N ALA A 840 -0.24 15.06 24.76
CA ALA A 840 -0.50 14.76 26.16
C ALA A 840 -1.48 15.79 26.73
N ASP A 841 -1.36 17.07 26.39
CA ASP A 841 -2.33 18.10 26.78
C ASP A 841 -3.73 17.80 26.24
N ILE A 842 -3.87 17.40 24.97
CA ILE A 842 -5.19 17.02 24.41
C ILE A 842 -5.76 15.77 25.09
N ILE A 843 -4.93 14.78 25.40
CA ILE A 843 -5.35 13.54 26.06
C ILE A 843 -5.71 13.79 27.54
N THR A 844 -5.01 14.72 28.21
CA THR A 844 -5.20 15.06 29.63
C THR A 844 -6.22 16.18 29.85
N GLN A 845 -6.59 16.93 28.81
CA GLN A 845 -7.76 17.80 28.86
C GLN A 845 -9.00 16.94 29.13
N GLU A 846 -9.50 17.03 30.38
CA GLU A 846 -10.85 16.60 30.70
C GLU A 846 -11.79 17.30 29.71
N GLU A 847 -12.57 16.52 28.95
CA GLU A 847 -13.65 17.02 28.13
C GLU A 847 -14.69 17.65 29.05
N THR A 848 -14.47 18.91 29.39
CA THR A 848 -15.35 19.74 30.22
C THR A 848 -16.53 20.26 29.40
N ASN A 849 -17.09 19.42 28.52
CA ASN A 849 -18.27 19.73 27.74
C ASN A 849 -18.98 18.48 27.16
N GLU A 850 -19.03 17.36 27.88
CA GLU A 850 -20.16 16.44 27.67
C GLU A 850 -21.41 17.11 28.26
N GLU A 851 -22.43 17.36 27.43
CA GLU A 851 -23.75 17.67 27.94
C GLU A 851 -24.17 16.51 28.86
N THR A 852 -24.14 16.73 30.19
CA THR A 852 -24.65 15.77 31.19
C THR A 852 -26.13 15.42 30.97
N VAL A 853 -26.81 16.15 30.09
CA VAL A 853 -28.16 15.86 29.64
C VAL A 853 -28.25 15.82 28.12
N ILE A 854 -28.55 14.64 27.59
CA ILE A 854 -28.87 14.46 26.17
C ILE A 854 -30.36 14.72 25.97
N LYS A 855 -30.67 15.59 25.01
CA LYS A 855 -32.04 16.03 24.70
C LYS A 855 -32.50 15.37 23.41
N ILE A 856 -33.60 14.63 23.49
CA ILE A 856 -34.24 13.97 22.35
C ILE A 856 -35.66 14.50 22.22
N ASN A 857 -36.01 14.96 21.02
CA ASN A 857 -37.29 15.60 20.72
C ASN A 857 -37.69 16.69 21.76
N PRO A 858 -36.79 17.64 22.13
CA PRO A 858 -37.06 18.59 23.21
C PRO A 858 -38.27 19.50 22.96
N ASN A 859 -38.71 19.62 21.70
CA ASN A 859 -39.86 20.43 21.28
C ASN A 859 -41.19 19.66 21.25
N GLY A 860 -41.23 18.41 21.72
CA GLY A 860 -42.45 17.62 21.83
C GLY A 860 -43.48 18.25 22.77
N ASN A 861 -44.76 17.93 22.58
CA ASN A 861 -45.88 18.53 23.32
C ASN A 861 -46.34 17.69 24.54
N LYS A 862 -45.79 16.47 24.72
CA LYS A 862 -46.11 15.58 25.84
C LYS A 862 -45.27 15.89 27.09
N PRO A 863 -45.68 15.47 28.30
CA PRO A 863 -44.87 15.62 29.50
C PRO A 863 -43.51 14.91 29.38
N PRO A 864 -42.37 15.58 29.66
CA PRO A 864 -41.04 15.01 29.47
C PRO A 864 -40.80 13.70 30.23
N LEU A 865 -40.13 12.75 29.59
CA LEU A 865 -39.58 11.54 30.20
C LEU A 865 -38.10 11.75 30.51
N PHE A 866 -37.73 11.58 31.77
CA PHE A 866 -36.35 11.65 32.22
C PHE A 866 -35.80 10.23 32.43
N ILE A 867 -34.73 9.91 31.72
CA ILE A 867 -34.01 8.64 31.81
C ILE A 867 -32.71 8.91 32.57
N VAL A 868 -32.45 8.19 33.66
CA VAL A 868 -31.13 8.22 34.29
C VAL A 868 -30.35 7.00 33.82
N ALA A 869 -29.17 7.23 33.26
CA ALA A 869 -28.34 6.19 32.68
C ALA A 869 -26.86 6.51 32.89
N ASN A 870 -26.02 5.50 33.06
CA ASN A 870 -24.56 5.72 32.98
C ASN A 870 -24.07 5.75 31.52
N LYS A 871 -24.75 5.04 30.61
CA LYS A 871 -24.40 4.99 29.18
C LYS A 871 -25.61 5.13 28.27
N VAL A 872 -25.48 5.99 27.26
CA VAL A 872 -26.54 6.32 26.28
C VAL A 872 -26.98 5.12 25.46
N PHE A 873 -26.05 4.24 25.07
CA PHE A 873 -26.31 3.16 24.11
C PHE A 873 -27.41 2.18 24.57
N LEU A 874 -27.63 2.05 25.88
CA LEU A 874 -28.63 1.14 26.44
C LEU A 874 -30.05 1.53 26.05
N PHE A 875 -30.33 2.82 25.86
CA PHE A 875 -31.69 3.30 25.58
C PHE A 875 -31.92 3.65 24.09
N GLN A 876 -30.87 3.60 23.26
CA GLN A 876 -30.93 4.00 21.84
C GLN A 876 -32.01 3.26 21.04
N GLU A 877 -32.19 1.96 21.26
CA GLU A 877 -33.20 1.20 20.51
C GLU A 877 -34.63 1.57 20.91
N ILE A 878 -34.89 1.90 22.19
CA ILE A 878 -36.22 2.34 22.63
C ILE A 878 -36.60 3.67 22.03
N ILE A 879 -35.65 4.60 22.00
CA ILE A 879 -35.88 5.97 21.57
C ILE A 879 -36.44 6.00 20.13
N LYS A 880 -35.99 5.06 19.28
CA LYS A 880 -36.48 4.88 17.90
C LYS A 880 -37.96 4.50 17.81
N PHE A 881 -38.55 3.99 18.89
CA PHE A 881 -39.92 3.48 18.93
C PHE A 881 -40.86 4.29 19.82
N LEU A 882 -40.36 5.33 20.51
CA LEU A 882 -41.21 6.28 21.23
C LEU A 882 -41.83 7.29 20.25
N ASP A 883 -43.02 7.78 20.59
CA ASP A 883 -43.71 8.83 19.87
C ASP A 883 -42.82 10.06 19.62
N GLU A 884 -42.81 10.56 18.40
CA GLU A 884 -42.03 11.75 17.99
C GLU A 884 -42.42 13.00 18.81
N GLU A 885 -43.64 13.07 19.34
CA GLU A 885 -44.10 14.16 20.21
C GLU A 885 -43.68 14.02 21.69
N GLN A 886 -43.00 12.93 22.09
CA GLN A 886 -42.54 12.68 23.46
C GLN A 886 -41.14 13.29 23.70
N PRO A 887 -41.00 14.35 24.53
CA PRO A 887 -39.69 14.83 24.93
C PRO A 887 -38.99 13.81 25.84
N VAL A 888 -37.74 13.48 25.55
CA VAL A 888 -36.91 12.56 26.33
C VAL A 888 -35.59 13.24 26.69
N TYR A 889 -35.23 13.18 27.98
CA TYR A 889 -33.99 13.73 28.51
C TYR A 889 -33.21 12.62 29.20
N ILE A 890 -32.02 12.29 28.71
CA ILE A 890 -31.14 11.29 29.31
C ILE A 890 -30.11 12.00 30.15
N ILE A 891 -30.10 11.73 31.45
CA ILE A 891 -29.16 12.31 32.41
C ILE A 891 -28.07 11.28 32.65
N LEU A 892 -26.84 11.65 32.29
CA LEU A 892 -25.66 10.83 32.45
C LEU A 892 -25.08 10.98 33.85
N GLU A 893 -24.99 9.88 34.59
CA GLU A 893 -24.49 9.85 35.97
C GLU A 893 -23.35 8.84 36.14
N GLU A 894 -22.21 9.31 36.64
CA GLU A 894 -21.00 8.52 36.89
C GLU A 894 -20.50 8.58 38.35
N LEU A 895 -21.27 9.19 39.26
CA LEU A 895 -20.91 9.31 40.68
C LEU A 895 -21.05 7.98 41.45
N GLU A 896 -20.28 7.83 42.52
CA GLU A 896 -20.17 6.54 43.24
C GLU A 896 -21.33 6.25 44.22
N LYS A 897 -22.14 7.25 44.62
CA LYS A 897 -23.23 7.08 45.61
C LYS A 897 -24.59 7.47 45.05
N ALA A 898 -25.60 6.62 45.30
CA ALA A 898 -26.98 6.84 44.85
C ALA A 898 -27.57 8.19 45.27
N SER A 899 -27.32 8.63 46.51
CA SER A 899 -27.84 9.89 47.02
C SER A 899 -27.22 11.10 46.33
N GLU A 900 -25.93 11.02 45.96
CA GLU A 900 -25.19 12.06 45.24
C GLU A 900 -25.62 12.10 43.76
N MET A 901 -25.73 10.93 43.10
CA MET A 901 -26.29 10.80 41.74
C MET A 901 -27.73 11.36 41.68
N ALA A 902 -28.57 11.03 42.66
CA ALA A 902 -29.94 11.52 42.71
C ALA A 902 -30.00 13.04 42.90
N SER A 903 -29.19 13.60 43.80
CA SER A 903 -29.13 15.05 43.99
C SER A 903 -28.61 15.79 42.75
N HIS A 904 -27.60 15.25 42.06
CA HIS A 904 -27.09 15.81 40.80
C HIS A 904 -28.16 15.73 39.69
N ALA A 905 -28.78 14.56 39.51
CA ALA A 905 -29.86 14.37 38.54
C ALA A 905 -31.06 15.29 38.81
N ILE A 906 -31.46 15.50 40.08
CA ILE A 906 -32.54 16.45 40.43
C ILE A 906 -32.21 17.87 40.00
N ALA A 907 -30.96 18.32 40.14
CA ALA A 907 -30.55 19.64 39.69
C ALA A 907 -30.70 19.78 38.17
N GLN A 908 -30.31 18.75 37.40
CA GLN A 908 -30.46 18.72 35.96
C GLN A 908 -31.93 18.66 35.52
N ILE A 909 -32.75 17.83 36.17
CA ILE A 909 -34.19 17.73 35.93
C ILE A 909 -34.85 19.10 36.14
N ARG A 910 -34.49 19.82 37.22
CA ARG A 910 -35.06 21.14 37.55
C ARG A 910 -34.65 22.23 36.57
N ASN A 911 -33.47 22.14 35.96
CA ASN A 911 -33.07 23.05 34.89
C ASN A 911 -33.97 22.93 33.65
N ILE A 912 -34.52 21.75 33.41
CA ILE A 912 -35.38 21.45 32.25
C ILE A 912 -36.85 21.67 32.60
N LYS A 913 -37.28 21.17 33.75
CA LYS A 913 -38.63 21.28 34.27
C LYS A 913 -38.56 21.73 35.73
N PRO A 914 -38.72 23.03 36.02
CA PRO A 914 -38.53 23.55 37.38
C PRO A 914 -39.49 23.04 38.44
N GLN A 915 -40.66 22.50 38.04
CA GLN A 915 -41.67 21.97 38.96
C GLN A 915 -42.31 20.70 38.39
N GLY A 916 -42.57 19.75 39.30
CA GLY A 916 -43.28 18.51 38.99
C GLY A 916 -44.71 18.71 38.44
N PRO A 917 -45.34 17.63 37.95
CA PRO A 917 -44.91 16.27 38.24
C PRO A 917 -43.92 15.69 37.22
N TYR A 918 -43.01 14.83 37.66
CA TYR A 918 -41.94 14.25 36.81
C TYR A 918 -42.26 12.81 36.36
N ASN A 919 -41.77 12.43 35.18
CA ASN A 919 -41.77 11.04 34.70
C ASN A 919 -40.32 10.56 34.67
N LEU A 920 -39.99 9.55 35.48
CA LEU A 920 -38.64 9.04 35.68
C LEU A 920 -38.57 7.58 35.28
N ILE A 921 -37.47 7.16 34.66
CA ILE A 921 -37.19 5.74 34.42
C ILE A 921 -35.70 5.42 34.51
N GLY A 922 -35.40 4.27 35.11
CA GLY A 922 -34.06 3.72 35.21
C GLY A 922 -34.05 2.23 34.90
N TYR A 923 -32.94 1.74 34.36
CA TYR A 923 -32.69 0.33 34.07
C TYR A 923 -31.79 -0.25 35.13
N SER A 924 -31.97 -1.52 35.51
CA SER A 924 -31.05 -2.20 36.44
C SER A 924 -30.77 -1.36 37.71
N TYR A 925 -29.52 -1.19 38.12
CA TYR A 925 -29.14 -0.36 39.27
C TYR A 925 -29.50 1.13 39.10
N GLU A 926 -29.56 1.67 37.87
CA GLU A 926 -30.06 3.04 37.64
C GLU A 926 -31.55 3.18 38.03
N GLY A 927 -32.29 2.07 38.05
CA GLY A 927 -33.62 2.00 38.66
C GLY A 927 -33.62 2.37 40.15
N LEU A 928 -32.56 2.05 40.89
CA LEU A 928 -32.39 2.43 42.30
C LEU A 928 -32.11 3.92 42.43
N VAL A 929 -31.38 4.51 41.47
CA VAL A 929 -31.10 5.95 41.42
C VAL A 929 -32.38 6.73 41.19
N VAL A 930 -33.23 6.34 40.23
CA VAL A 930 -34.53 7.03 40.01
C VAL A 930 -35.50 6.84 41.18
N TYR A 931 -35.38 5.73 41.91
CA TYR A 931 -36.14 5.54 43.16
C TYR A 931 -35.69 6.53 44.25
N GLU A 932 -34.38 6.69 44.45
CA GLU A 932 -33.82 7.69 45.38
C GLU A 932 -34.20 9.12 44.96
N ILE A 933 -34.19 9.43 43.66
CA ILE A 933 -34.68 10.72 43.13
C ILE A 933 -36.13 10.96 43.56
N ALA A 934 -37.00 9.96 43.39
CA ALA A 934 -38.40 10.08 43.77
C ALA A 934 -38.58 10.32 45.28
N GLN A 935 -37.76 9.68 46.13
CA GLN A 935 -37.78 9.90 47.58
C GLN A 935 -37.32 11.30 47.97
N GLN A 936 -36.25 11.80 47.35
CA GLN A 936 -35.75 13.15 47.61
C GLN A 936 -36.74 14.22 47.12
N LEU A 937 -37.45 13.98 46.02
CA LEU A 937 -38.51 14.86 45.51
C LEU A 937 -39.76 14.82 46.41
N ASP A 938 -40.19 13.64 46.88
CA ASP A 938 -41.32 13.47 47.80
C ASP A 938 -41.06 14.18 49.15
N ALA A 939 -39.84 14.05 49.68
CA ALA A 939 -39.40 14.77 50.87
C ALA A 939 -39.45 16.31 50.71
N GLN A 940 -39.42 16.80 49.47
CA GLN A 940 -39.52 18.21 49.09
C GLN A 940 -40.95 18.61 48.67
N ASN A 941 -41.94 17.73 48.86
CA ASN A 941 -43.34 17.89 48.41
C ASN A 941 -43.52 18.04 46.89
N GLU A 942 -42.58 17.54 46.08
CA GLU A 942 -42.72 17.47 44.63
C GLU A 942 -43.24 16.09 44.21
N LYS A 943 -44.20 16.08 43.27
CA LYS A 943 -44.84 14.84 42.82
C LYS A 943 -44.06 14.18 41.68
N VAL A 944 -43.94 12.86 41.72
CA VAL A 944 -43.53 12.04 40.56
C VAL A 944 -44.78 11.37 40.00
N ASN A 945 -45.13 11.68 38.75
CA ASN A 945 -46.31 11.12 38.08
C ASN A 945 -46.07 9.67 37.65
N PHE A 946 -44.88 9.40 37.13
CA PHE A 946 -44.48 8.08 36.67
C PHE A 946 -43.07 7.75 37.19
N LEU A 947 -42.92 6.58 37.83
CA LEU A 947 -41.65 6.03 38.27
C LEU A 947 -41.48 4.62 37.69
N GLY A 948 -40.81 4.55 36.55
CA GLY A 948 -40.50 3.31 35.85
C GLY A 948 -39.23 2.67 36.39
N MET A 949 -39.28 1.37 36.64
CA MET A 949 -38.12 0.56 37.00
C MET A 949 -38.01 -0.59 36.01
N LEU A 950 -36.91 -0.67 35.26
CA LEU A 950 -36.73 -1.69 34.23
C LEU A 950 -35.77 -2.78 34.72
N ASP A 951 -36.36 -3.93 35.01
CA ASP A 951 -35.73 -5.14 35.54
C ASP A 951 -34.83 -4.89 36.77
N THR A 952 -35.30 -3.99 37.65
CA THR A 952 -34.58 -3.58 38.86
C THR A 952 -35.12 -4.28 40.10
N PRO A 953 -34.37 -5.21 40.72
CA PRO A 953 -34.76 -5.80 41.99
C PRO A 953 -34.43 -4.91 43.19
N THR A 954 -35.05 -5.21 44.34
CA THR A 954 -34.60 -4.61 45.62
C THR A 954 -33.22 -5.18 46.02
N PRO A 955 -32.34 -4.37 46.64
CA PRO A 955 -31.03 -4.81 47.15
C PRO A 955 -31.09 -6.04 48.07
N ASP A 956 -32.13 -6.17 48.89
CA ASP A 956 -32.37 -7.32 49.78
C ASP A 956 -32.59 -8.65 49.04
N ILE A 957 -33.16 -8.57 47.84
CA ILE A 957 -33.42 -9.72 46.99
C ILE A 957 -32.17 -10.08 46.20
N GLU A 958 -31.46 -9.08 45.67
CA GLU A 958 -30.20 -9.28 44.96
C GLU A 958 -29.14 -9.94 45.87
N ASN A 959 -29.03 -9.49 47.13
CA ASN A 959 -28.17 -10.09 48.15
C ASN A 959 -28.59 -11.52 48.60
N LYS A 960 -29.88 -11.90 48.46
CA LYS A 960 -30.38 -13.25 48.80
C LYS A 960 -30.18 -14.29 47.69
N VAL A 961 -30.15 -13.86 46.43
CA VAL A 961 -29.88 -14.72 45.28
C VAL A 961 -28.39 -15.09 45.18
N GLU A 962 -27.50 -14.31 45.82
CA GLU A 962 -26.04 -14.43 45.70
C GLU A 962 -25.29 -14.89 46.98
N LYS A 963 -25.57 -16.11 47.48
CA LYS A 963 -24.69 -16.72 48.50
C LYS A 963 -23.51 -17.46 47.85
N GLY A 964 -22.30 -16.85 47.90
CA GLY A 964 -21.03 -17.50 47.54
C GLY A 964 -19.80 -16.58 47.63
N THR A 965 -18.59 -17.14 47.47
CA THR A 965 -17.31 -16.40 47.45
C THR A 965 -17.24 -15.41 46.29
N SER A 966 -16.39 -14.37 46.35
CA SER A 966 -16.26 -13.32 45.33
C SER A 966 -16.10 -13.86 43.89
N PHE A 967 -15.40 -14.99 43.71
CA PHE A 967 -15.27 -15.68 42.42
C PHE A 967 -16.58 -16.35 41.93
N TYR A 968 -17.38 -16.90 42.86
CA TYR A 968 -18.70 -17.46 42.56
C TYR A 968 -19.69 -16.35 42.20
N LYS A 969 -19.66 -15.22 42.91
CA LYS A 969 -20.41 -13.99 42.57
C LYS A 969 -20.05 -13.51 41.16
N PHE A 970 -18.76 -13.41 40.85
CA PHE A 970 -18.24 -13.06 39.53
C PHE A 970 -18.76 -13.98 38.42
N SER A 971 -18.83 -15.30 38.67
CA SER A 971 -19.32 -16.28 37.69
C SER A 971 -20.84 -16.24 37.45
N GLN A 972 -21.64 -15.84 38.46
CA GLN A 972 -23.09 -15.64 38.34
C GLN A 972 -23.41 -14.33 37.61
N LEU A 973 -22.64 -13.27 37.87
CA LEU A 973 -22.71 -12.00 37.12
C LEU A 973 -22.37 -12.20 35.64
N LEU A 974 -21.28 -12.91 35.32
CA LEU A 974 -20.94 -13.27 33.93
C LEU A 974 -22.02 -14.13 33.25
N LYS A 975 -22.72 -14.99 34.00
CA LYS A 975 -23.88 -15.75 33.49
C LYS A 975 -25.03 -14.82 33.11
N ARG A 976 -25.31 -13.79 33.92
CA ARG A 976 -26.38 -12.79 33.72
C ARG A 976 -26.09 -11.86 32.53
N PHE A 977 -24.84 -11.43 32.36
CA PHE A 977 -24.44 -10.52 31.27
C PHE A 977 -24.16 -11.20 29.91
N PHE A 978 -23.69 -12.47 29.91
CA PHE A 978 -23.21 -13.15 28.70
C PHE A 978 -23.95 -14.45 28.35
N GLY A 979 -24.82 -15.01 29.20
CA GLY A 979 -25.71 -16.12 28.83
C GLY A 979 -25.07 -17.50 28.52
N LEU A 980 -23.79 -17.73 28.86
CA LEU A 980 -23.05 -18.92 28.40
C LEU A 980 -23.26 -20.21 29.26
N PRO A 981 -23.31 -21.42 28.66
CA PRO A 981 -23.34 -22.72 29.36
C PRO A 981 -22.03 -23.07 30.10
N TRP A 982 -22.11 -23.93 31.13
CA TRP A 982 -21.00 -24.25 32.06
C TRP A 982 -19.73 -24.85 31.40
N LYS A 983 -19.86 -25.56 30.27
CA LYS A 983 -18.71 -26.18 29.59
C LYS A 983 -17.88 -25.20 28.76
N GLU A 984 -18.51 -24.19 28.15
CA GLU A 984 -17.79 -23.14 27.40
C GLU A 984 -17.12 -22.14 28.36
N LYS A 985 -17.62 -22.04 29.60
CA LYS A 985 -17.08 -21.17 30.64
C LYS A 985 -15.67 -21.53 31.12
N ILE A 986 -15.29 -22.81 31.17
CA ILE A 986 -13.95 -23.18 31.62
C ILE A 986 -12.88 -22.81 30.58
N ASN A 987 -13.20 -22.90 29.28
CA ASN A 987 -12.30 -22.45 28.22
C ASN A 987 -12.25 -20.92 28.12
N PHE A 988 -13.41 -20.25 28.22
CA PHE A 988 -13.49 -18.79 28.28
C PHE A 988 -12.75 -18.19 29.49
N LEU A 989 -12.78 -18.85 30.66
CA LEU A 989 -12.09 -18.40 31.87
C LEU A 989 -10.60 -18.75 31.87
N LYS A 990 -10.17 -19.89 31.29
CA LYS A 990 -8.75 -20.23 31.18
C LYS A 990 -7.99 -19.36 30.19
N GLU A 991 -8.61 -18.95 29.09
CA GLU A 991 -7.96 -18.09 28.09
C GLU A 991 -7.96 -16.60 28.47
N ARG A 992 -8.86 -16.13 29.36
CA ARG A 992 -9.00 -14.69 29.69
C ARG A 992 -8.64 -14.26 31.11
N ILE A 993 -8.44 -15.18 32.05
CA ILE A 993 -8.02 -14.82 33.42
C ILE A 993 -6.54 -14.41 33.49
N GLU A 994 -5.71 -14.76 32.49
CA GLU A 994 -4.33 -14.26 32.42
C GLU A 994 -4.14 -13.07 31.46
N TYR A 995 -5.03 -12.84 30.49
CA TYR A 995 -4.93 -11.68 29.58
C TYR A 995 -6.33 -11.27 29.05
N ARG A 996 -6.69 -9.98 29.15
CA ARG A 996 -7.84 -9.31 28.47
C ARG A 996 -9.24 -9.49 29.10
N LEU A 997 -9.45 -8.91 30.29
CA LEU A 997 -10.68 -8.15 30.53
C LEU A 997 -10.44 -6.71 30.02
N ASP A 998 -11.43 -6.14 29.34
CA ASP A 998 -11.48 -4.71 29.00
C ASP A 998 -11.20 -3.85 30.26
N PRO A 999 -10.18 -2.96 30.25
CA PRO A 999 -9.84 -2.11 31.39
C PRO A 999 -11.01 -1.26 31.91
N SER A 1000 -12.00 -0.94 31.07
CA SER A 1000 -13.17 -0.11 31.41
C SER A 1000 -14.21 -0.82 32.31
N PHE A 1001 -14.20 -2.16 32.35
CA PHE A 1001 -15.18 -2.92 33.13
C PHE A 1001 -14.79 -3.08 34.60
N LYS A 1002 -13.50 -3.00 34.93
CA LYS A 1002 -13.03 -3.18 36.31
C LYS A 1002 -13.47 -2.01 37.23
N PRO A 1003 -13.42 -0.74 36.82
CA PRO A 1003 -13.94 0.38 37.60
C PRO A 1003 -15.46 0.31 37.80
N LEU A 1004 -16.24 0.10 36.72
CA LEU A 1004 -17.70 0.00 36.78
C LEU A 1004 -18.19 -1.08 37.76
N MET A 1005 -17.51 -2.23 37.77
CA MET A 1005 -17.85 -3.34 38.67
C MET A 1005 -17.50 -3.05 40.14
N LEU A 1006 -16.40 -2.33 40.40
CA LEU A 1006 -16.04 -1.89 41.75
C LEU A 1006 -17.00 -0.81 42.26
N THR A 1007 -17.42 0.11 41.39
CA THR A 1007 -18.44 1.12 41.70
C THR A 1007 -19.79 0.48 42.00
N LEU A 1008 -20.23 -0.52 41.20
CA LEU A 1008 -21.46 -1.29 41.44
C LEU A 1008 -21.41 -2.08 42.76
N GLU A 1009 -20.28 -2.72 43.07
CA GLU A 1009 -20.12 -3.46 44.33
C GLU A 1009 -20.13 -2.52 45.55
N LYS A 1010 -19.50 -1.34 45.44
CA LYS A 1010 -19.53 -0.31 46.49
C LYS A 1010 -20.95 0.27 46.66
N PHE A 1011 -21.61 0.59 45.55
CA PHE A 1011 -22.98 1.10 45.51
C PHE A 1011 -23.98 0.13 46.19
N MET A 1012 -23.96 -1.15 45.82
CA MET A 1012 -24.90 -2.15 46.34
C MET A 1012 -24.68 -2.50 47.82
N ASN A 1013 -23.46 -2.30 48.34
CA ASN A 1013 -23.15 -2.52 49.75
C ASN A 1013 -23.52 -1.32 50.65
N GLU A 1014 -23.62 -0.12 50.09
CA GLU A 1014 -23.82 1.13 50.84
C GLU A 1014 -25.24 1.72 50.72
N TYR A 1015 -26.04 1.28 49.75
CA TYR A 1015 -27.40 1.80 49.53
C TYR A 1015 -28.46 1.13 50.42
N ASP A 1016 -29.08 1.92 51.31
CA ASP A 1016 -30.16 1.49 52.22
C ASP A 1016 -31.52 1.99 51.70
N VAL A 1017 -32.39 1.06 51.29
CA VAL A 1017 -33.70 1.39 50.73
C VAL A 1017 -34.62 1.94 51.82
N LYS A 1018 -35.28 3.07 51.54
CA LYS A 1018 -36.30 3.66 52.42
C LYS A 1018 -37.69 3.48 51.83
N ALA A 1019 -38.73 3.71 52.62
CA ALA A 1019 -40.11 3.70 52.09
C ALA A 1019 -40.38 4.92 51.19
N TYR A 1020 -41.13 4.73 50.13
CA TYR A 1020 -41.61 5.79 49.23
C TYR A 1020 -43.14 5.76 49.17
N SER A 1021 -43.77 6.93 49.28
CA SER A 1021 -45.24 7.04 49.41
C SER A 1021 -45.98 6.92 48.07
N GLY A 1022 -45.27 7.04 46.95
CA GLY A 1022 -45.81 6.91 45.60
C GLY A 1022 -45.87 5.49 45.07
N LYS A 1023 -46.31 5.35 43.83
CA LYS A 1023 -46.42 4.08 43.11
C LYS A 1023 -45.20 3.86 42.21
N ILE A 1024 -44.88 2.60 41.91
CA ILE A 1024 -43.86 2.26 40.91
C ILE A 1024 -44.46 1.40 39.80
N THR A 1025 -43.91 1.54 38.59
CA THR A 1025 -44.21 0.66 37.45
C THR A 1025 -42.96 -0.16 37.13
N LEU A 1026 -43.00 -1.45 37.46
CA LEU A 1026 -41.89 -2.39 37.25
C LEU A 1026 -42.07 -3.11 35.90
N PHE A 1027 -41.07 -3.02 35.04
CA PHE A 1027 -41.01 -3.76 33.78
C PHE A 1027 -40.00 -4.90 33.91
N SER A 1028 -40.49 -6.13 34.01
CA SER A 1028 -39.67 -7.33 34.27
C SER A 1028 -39.40 -8.13 33.00
N ALA A 1029 -38.18 -8.66 32.84
CA ALA A 1029 -37.80 -9.52 31.72
C ALA A 1029 -38.38 -10.94 31.87
N ILE A 1030 -39.08 -11.46 30.86
CA ILE A 1030 -39.79 -12.76 30.92
C ILE A 1030 -38.83 -13.96 31.06
N SER A 1031 -37.66 -13.90 30.43
CA SER A 1031 -36.72 -15.03 30.34
C SER A 1031 -35.75 -15.10 31.52
N GLU A 1032 -35.94 -14.24 32.52
CA GLU A 1032 -35.07 -14.12 33.67
C GLU A 1032 -35.88 -14.26 34.96
N CYS A 1033 -36.11 -15.50 35.35
CA CYS A 1033 -36.61 -15.78 36.69
C CYS A 1033 -35.42 -15.72 37.65
N TYR A 1034 -35.37 -14.71 38.52
CA TYR A 1034 -34.51 -14.65 39.71
C TYR A 1034 -34.78 -15.81 40.72
N GLY A 1035 -35.57 -16.82 40.34
CA GLY A 1035 -36.04 -17.90 41.21
C GLY A 1035 -37.01 -17.43 42.30
N LEU A 1036 -37.56 -16.23 42.16
CA LEU A 1036 -38.44 -15.59 43.14
C LEU A 1036 -39.90 -15.90 42.81
N GLU A 1037 -40.68 -16.28 43.83
CA GLU A 1037 -42.15 -16.35 43.72
C GLU A 1037 -42.79 -14.95 43.66
N ASP A 1038 -42.07 -13.93 44.12
CA ASP A 1038 -42.52 -12.53 44.15
C ASP A 1038 -42.25 -11.82 42.81
N VAL A 1039 -43.32 -11.58 42.06
CA VAL A 1039 -43.29 -10.86 40.76
C VAL A 1039 -43.02 -9.36 40.91
N SER A 1040 -43.03 -8.80 42.12
CA SER A 1040 -42.74 -7.37 42.40
C SER A 1040 -41.27 -7.09 42.69
N PHE A 1041 -40.40 -8.11 42.58
CA PHE A 1041 -38.97 -8.03 42.94
C PHE A 1041 -38.71 -7.40 44.32
N GLY A 1042 -39.62 -7.63 45.28
CA GLY A 1042 -39.49 -7.21 46.68
C GLY A 1042 -39.94 -5.78 46.97
N TRP A 1043 -40.33 -5.02 45.94
CA TRP A 1043 -40.72 -3.62 46.08
C TRP A 1043 -42.01 -3.41 46.88
N ASN A 1044 -42.90 -4.41 46.96
CA ASN A 1044 -44.13 -4.37 47.76
C ASN A 1044 -43.93 -4.06 49.26
N LYS A 1045 -42.69 -4.16 49.77
CA LYS A 1045 -42.34 -3.80 51.16
C LYS A 1045 -42.05 -2.32 51.35
N TRP A 1046 -41.67 -1.63 50.28
CA TRP A 1046 -41.11 -0.28 50.31
C TRP A 1046 -42.05 0.74 49.68
N VAL A 1047 -43.03 0.29 48.88
CA VAL A 1047 -44.04 1.16 48.27
C VAL A 1047 -45.44 0.60 48.47
N PRO A 1048 -46.47 1.46 48.56
CA PRO A 1048 -47.86 1.04 48.74
C PRO A 1048 -48.43 0.29 47.53
N GLU A 1049 -47.89 0.50 46.32
CA GLU A 1049 -48.40 -0.12 45.08
C GLU A 1049 -47.29 -0.31 44.04
N VAL A 1050 -47.25 -1.50 43.44
CA VAL A 1050 -46.32 -1.89 42.35
C VAL A 1050 -47.15 -2.40 41.17
N GLU A 1051 -47.13 -1.69 40.05
CA GLU A 1051 -47.70 -2.15 38.78
C GLU A 1051 -46.63 -2.93 38.00
N VAL A 1052 -46.87 -4.22 37.68
CA VAL A 1052 -45.87 -5.07 37.02
C VAL A 1052 -46.25 -5.37 35.59
N HIS A 1053 -45.34 -5.06 34.65
CA HIS A 1053 -45.42 -5.38 33.24
C HIS A 1053 -44.34 -6.39 32.86
N LYS A 1054 -44.68 -7.37 32.03
CA LYS A 1054 -43.73 -8.40 31.57
C LYS A 1054 -43.29 -8.12 30.15
N ILE A 1055 -41.98 -8.03 29.95
CA ILE A 1055 -41.37 -7.70 28.66
C ILE A 1055 -40.57 -8.91 28.13
N PRO A 1056 -40.73 -9.29 26.86
CA PRO A 1056 -39.92 -10.35 26.26
C PRO A 1056 -38.42 -10.06 26.34
N GLY A 1057 -37.62 -11.10 26.58
CA GLY A 1057 -36.16 -11.00 26.69
C GLY A 1057 -35.61 -11.38 28.07
N THR A 1058 -34.31 -11.13 28.22
CA THR A 1058 -33.48 -11.22 29.44
C THR A 1058 -33.10 -9.82 29.89
N HIS A 1059 -32.46 -9.66 31.06
CA HIS A 1059 -31.99 -8.39 31.62
C HIS A 1059 -31.38 -7.51 30.53
N ARG A 1060 -30.45 -8.09 29.77
CA ARG A 1060 -29.70 -7.40 28.72
C ARG A 1060 -30.49 -7.21 27.43
N SER A 1061 -31.24 -8.23 27.01
CA SER A 1061 -31.92 -8.19 25.70
C SER A 1061 -33.24 -7.41 25.73
N ILE A 1062 -33.74 -7.04 26.91
CA ILE A 1062 -34.96 -6.23 27.07
C ILE A 1062 -34.85 -4.87 26.38
N LEU A 1063 -33.64 -4.30 26.35
CA LEU A 1063 -33.32 -2.99 25.77
C LEU A 1063 -32.60 -3.08 24.41
N LEU A 1064 -31.75 -4.10 24.23
CA LEU A 1064 -30.82 -4.15 23.09
C LEU A 1064 -31.37 -4.87 21.85
N LYS A 1065 -32.44 -5.66 21.99
CA LYS A 1065 -33.06 -6.33 20.84
C LYS A 1065 -34.21 -5.47 20.30
N PRO A 1066 -34.20 -5.07 19.02
CA PRO A 1066 -35.21 -4.18 18.46
C PRO A 1066 -36.66 -4.65 18.69
N GLU A 1067 -36.92 -5.95 18.61
CA GLU A 1067 -38.24 -6.52 18.84
C GLU A 1067 -38.74 -6.37 20.30
N ASN A 1068 -37.82 -6.46 21.26
CA ASN A 1068 -38.13 -6.30 22.69
C ASN A 1068 -38.27 -4.83 23.04
N ALA A 1069 -37.33 -3.99 22.56
CA ALA A 1069 -37.35 -2.54 22.74
C ALA A 1069 -38.65 -1.93 22.18
N LYS A 1070 -39.09 -2.37 20.99
CA LYS A 1070 -40.37 -1.95 20.39
C LYS A 1070 -41.57 -2.37 21.23
N TYR A 1071 -41.59 -3.59 21.76
CA TYR A 1071 -42.67 -4.04 22.65
C TYR A 1071 -42.69 -3.22 23.94
N PHE A 1072 -41.52 -2.97 24.53
CA PHE A 1072 -41.36 -2.17 25.73
C PHE A 1072 -41.80 -0.72 25.52
N ALA A 1073 -41.37 -0.05 24.45
CA ALA A 1073 -41.75 1.33 24.15
C ALA A 1073 -43.27 1.50 24.14
N LYS A 1074 -44.00 0.58 23.51
CA LYS A 1074 -45.47 0.60 23.50
C LYS A 1074 -46.10 0.45 24.89
N GLN A 1075 -45.53 -0.39 25.75
CA GLN A 1075 -46.00 -0.53 27.14
C GLN A 1075 -45.68 0.72 27.95
N LEU A 1076 -44.49 1.30 27.76
CA LEU A 1076 -44.05 2.52 28.41
C LEU A 1076 -44.97 3.70 28.06
N GLU A 1077 -45.29 3.90 26.78
CA GLU A 1077 -46.24 4.92 26.33
C GLU A 1077 -47.63 4.76 26.98
N THR A 1078 -48.14 3.52 27.01
CA THR A 1078 -49.42 3.22 27.66
C THR A 1078 -49.40 3.58 29.15
N CYS A 1079 -48.25 3.49 29.82
CA CYS A 1079 -48.11 3.87 31.22
C CYS A 1079 -47.92 5.37 31.42
N LEU A 1080 -47.26 6.06 30.49
CA LEU A 1080 -47.08 7.52 30.53
C LEU A 1080 -48.37 8.29 30.26
N GLU A 1081 -49.34 7.68 29.56
CA GLU A 1081 -50.66 8.25 29.28
C GLU A 1081 -51.68 8.11 30.44
N LYS A 1082 -51.39 7.26 31.42
CA LYS A 1082 -52.22 7.07 32.63
C LYS A 1082 -51.91 8.11 33.69
#